data_AF-A0AAW2YG71-F1
#
_entry.id   AF-A0AAW2YG71-F1
#
_cell.length_a   1.000
_cell.length_b   1.000
_cell.length_c   1.000
_cell.angle_alpha   90.00
_cell.angle_beta   90.00
_cell.angle_gamma   90.00
#
_symmetry.space_group_name_H-M   'P 1'
#
loop_
_entity.id
_entity.type
_entity.pdbx_description
1 polymer ?
#
loop_
_entity_poly.entity_id
_entity_poly.type
_entity_poly.pdbx_seq_one_letter_code
_entity_poly.pdbx_strand_id
1 'polypeptide(L)'
;MLLPLLFLFFSPLSAAELCHPDDKSALLEFKHSFSNPNPFPTWDPVFDCCDWYGVECNETTNYVIGLNIISDHLNGTIPTVLPKLKHLQHLRLHKIPNLVGVIPPEIGELPHLTYLVISWTNVSGPVPDFLANLKNLAYLILSFNRLSGSIPPSLATLPYLYAIDLSRKLTGPIQKSFGHFADTVGFPALDLSHNMLSGDIPASLGKCELLSVSFMESLDVLDISHNKIYGSIPPQITDAVHLQFLNVSYNRLCGEIPTGWRQRYRSGGWDNTSFFHNRSFSAAISNRSRGLLVPIWETILFKSPVEPSQLSRDFYDVLGVSKNATASEIKKAYYGLAKKLHPDTNKDDPEAEKKFQEVQKAYEVLKDEEKRQQYDQLGHEAFERAGNGEGPGFDPFGAGFNPFQDIFRNADIFNIFNRNMGGEDIKVSVELSFMEAVHGCTKTLSILTDLTCDTCGGTGVPPGTRPETCKRCRGSGMIVSQNGPFTLQSTCPNCGGAGKIVSSFCKSCKGKRVVKGPKTVKLNVMAGVDNNETIKIPRSGGADPDGNQPGDLYVMIKVREDPVFRREGADIHVDAVLTISQAILGGTIQVPTLTGDVVVKVRPGTQPGQKVVLRKKGIKVRNSFSFGDEYVHFNVSIPTNLTERQRQLIEEFAKEEQGKMIRGLLQEYQVESTGCSMLQAFHRQKKKRLILSSLEAENFWPSNKIKFFTP
;
A
#
# COMPACT_ATOMS: atom_id res chain seq x y z
N MET A 1 49.91 -1.29 59.27
CA MET A 1 48.48 -1.32 59.67
C MET A 1 47.72 -0.54 58.60
N LEU A 2 47.29 -1.19 57.52
CA LEU A 2 45.96 -1.81 57.37
C LEU A 2 44.83 -0.82 57.68
N LEU A 3 44.30 -0.18 56.65
CA LEU A 3 42.86 0.10 56.53
C LEU A 3 42.47 0.13 55.04
N PRO A 4 41.29 -0.42 54.68
CA PRO A 4 41.10 -1.12 53.41
C PRO A 4 40.40 -0.27 52.34
N LEU A 5 40.69 -0.65 51.10
CA LEU A 5 39.95 -0.32 49.89
C LEU A 5 38.46 -0.65 50.05
N LEU A 6 37.63 0.38 50.18
CA LEU A 6 36.21 0.29 49.92
C LEU A 6 36.01 0.50 48.41
N PHE A 7 36.29 -0.56 47.62
CA PHE A 7 35.77 -0.67 46.26
C PHE A 7 34.25 -0.80 46.40
N LEU A 8 33.55 0.31 46.32
CA LEU A 8 32.14 0.30 45.95
C LEU A 8 32.09 -0.35 44.56
N PHE A 9 31.60 -1.59 44.51
CA PHE A 9 30.98 -2.13 43.32
C PHE A 9 29.91 -1.11 42.89
N PHE A 10 30.26 -0.25 41.94
CA PHE A 10 29.26 0.28 41.03
C PHE A 10 28.79 -0.92 40.22
N SER A 11 27.82 -1.66 40.77
CA SER A 11 26.86 -2.36 39.92
C SER A 11 26.29 -1.26 39.01
N PRO A 12 26.43 -1.35 37.67
CA PRO A 12 25.63 -0.48 36.83
C PRO A 12 24.19 -0.79 37.24
N LEU A 13 23.46 0.26 37.61
CA LEU A 13 22.01 0.17 37.77
C LEU A 13 21.52 -0.39 36.43
N SER A 14 21.21 -1.68 36.40
CA SER A 14 20.71 -2.36 35.22
C SER A 14 19.54 -1.53 34.73
N ALA A 15 19.61 -1.05 33.49
CA ALA A 15 18.40 -0.75 32.76
C ALA A 15 17.49 -1.97 32.96
N ALA A 16 16.27 -1.76 33.43
CA ALA A 16 15.33 -2.86 33.55
C ALA A 16 15.23 -3.47 32.15
N GLU A 17 15.65 -4.73 32.00
CA GLU A 17 15.46 -5.47 30.75
C GLU A 17 13.95 -5.43 30.47
N LEU A 18 13.56 -4.72 29.43
CA LEU A 18 12.20 -4.66 28.94
C LEU A 18 11.91 -5.98 28.24
N CYS A 19 12.81 -6.43 27.35
CA CYS A 19 12.70 -7.71 26.66
C CYS A 19 12.61 -8.92 27.60
N HIS A 20 11.72 -9.86 27.29
CA HIS A 20 11.60 -11.10 28.05
C HIS A 20 12.91 -11.94 28.02
N PRO A 21 13.46 -12.36 29.17
CA PRO A 21 14.76 -13.05 29.23
C PRO A 21 14.88 -14.33 28.41
N ASP A 22 13.79 -15.11 28.33
CA ASP A 22 13.76 -16.34 27.53
C ASP A 22 13.85 -16.06 26.03
N ASP A 23 13.21 -14.98 25.57
CA ASP A 23 13.24 -14.57 24.16
C ASP A 23 14.63 -14.03 23.80
N LYS A 24 15.21 -13.19 24.67
CA LYS A 24 16.60 -12.72 24.52
C LYS A 24 17.58 -13.89 24.39
N SER A 25 17.42 -14.90 25.24
CA SER A 25 18.25 -16.12 25.20
C SER A 25 18.05 -16.91 23.90
N ALA A 26 16.81 -17.08 23.46
CA ALA A 26 16.47 -17.75 22.21
C ALA A 26 17.03 -17.02 20.99
N LEU A 27 17.01 -15.68 20.99
CA LEU A 27 17.59 -14.85 19.94
C LEU A 27 19.12 -14.94 19.88
N LEU A 28 19.80 -15.01 21.02
CA LEU A 28 21.25 -15.23 21.03
C LEU A 28 21.60 -16.61 20.47
N GLU A 29 20.84 -17.65 20.81
CA GLU A 29 21.00 -18.98 20.22
C GLU A 29 20.68 -18.99 18.71
N PHE A 30 19.67 -18.23 18.28
CA PHE A 30 19.36 -18.01 16.86
C PHE A 30 20.54 -17.36 16.14
N LYS A 31 21.15 -16.33 16.73
CA LYS A 31 22.37 -15.68 16.24
C LYS A 31 23.53 -16.67 16.10
N HIS A 32 23.72 -17.55 17.08
CA HIS A 32 24.79 -18.55 17.08
C HIS A 32 24.58 -19.71 16.10
N SER A 33 23.39 -19.84 15.52
CA SER A 33 23.07 -20.89 14.55
C SER A 33 23.65 -20.61 13.14
N PHE A 34 24.06 -19.36 12.86
CA PHE A 34 24.70 -18.98 11.60
C PHE A 34 26.22 -19.09 11.67
N SER A 35 26.86 -19.40 10.54
CA SER A 35 28.31 -19.66 10.50
C SER A 35 29.17 -18.40 10.31
N ASN A 36 28.58 -17.21 10.40
CA ASN A 36 29.26 -15.94 10.16
C ASN A 36 30.00 -15.39 11.40
N PRO A 37 31.09 -14.63 11.21
CA PRO A 37 31.60 -13.76 12.25
C PRO A 37 30.61 -12.61 12.51
N ASN A 38 29.97 -12.61 13.68
CA ASN A 38 29.03 -11.60 14.15
C ASN A 38 27.86 -11.28 13.17
N PRO A 39 26.95 -12.25 12.91
CA PRO A 39 25.89 -12.11 11.90
C PRO A 39 24.92 -10.95 12.18
N PHE A 40 24.78 -10.57 13.45
CA PHE A 40 23.91 -9.51 13.92
C PHE A 40 24.68 -8.58 14.88
N PRO A 41 25.31 -7.51 14.37
CA PRO A 41 26.17 -6.64 15.19
C PRO A 41 25.44 -5.92 16.33
N THR A 42 24.15 -5.62 16.14
CA THR A 42 23.31 -4.96 17.15
C THR A 42 22.82 -5.91 18.25
N TRP A 43 22.88 -7.23 18.02
CA TRP A 43 22.42 -8.24 18.97
C TRP A 43 23.50 -8.50 20.01
N ASP A 44 23.73 -7.50 20.86
CA ASP A 44 24.68 -7.54 21.96
C ASP A 44 23.93 -7.91 23.25
N PRO A 45 24.37 -8.96 23.99
CA PRO A 45 23.78 -9.33 25.28
C PRO A 45 23.69 -8.19 26.30
N VAL A 46 24.52 -7.14 26.17
CA VAL A 46 24.51 -5.97 27.05
C VAL A 46 23.29 -5.07 26.82
N PHE A 47 22.71 -5.06 25.62
CA PHE A 47 21.56 -4.23 25.28
C PHE A 47 20.23 -4.99 25.38
N ASP A 48 19.13 -4.24 25.38
CA ASP A 48 17.78 -4.80 25.36
C ASP A 48 17.50 -5.45 24.00
N CYS A 49 16.90 -6.65 24.00
CA CYS A 49 16.67 -7.37 22.76
C CYS A 49 15.61 -6.71 21.86
N CYS A 50 14.70 -5.91 22.44
CA CYS A 50 13.69 -5.19 21.69
C CYS A 50 14.26 -3.99 20.92
N ASP A 51 15.48 -3.53 21.26
CA ASP A 51 16.21 -2.51 20.51
C ASP A 51 17.08 -3.11 19.39
N TRP A 52 17.13 -4.45 19.29
CA TRP A 52 17.96 -5.11 18.29
C TRP A 52 17.36 -4.96 16.89
N TYR A 53 18.19 -4.53 15.94
CA TYR A 53 17.77 -4.45 14.54
C TYR A 53 17.15 -5.75 14.05
N GLY A 54 15.93 -5.65 13.52
CA GLY A 54 15.17 -6.79 13.01
C GLY A 54 14.34 -7.55 14.05
N VAL A 55 14.35 -7.15 15.33
CA VAL A 55 13.49 -7.70 16.38
C VAL A 55 12.32 -6.74 16.63
N GLU A 56 11.11 -7.29 16.72
CA GLU A 56 9.88 -6.57 17.05
C GLU A 56 9.29 -7.18 18.31
N CYS A 57 9.02 -6.34 19.32
CA CYS A 57 8.44 -6.76 20.59
C CYS A 57 7.03 -6.17 20.77
N ASN A 58 6.19 -6.89 21.50
CA ASN A 58 4.90 -6.37 21.95
C ASN A 58 5.11 -5.26 22.98
N GLU A 59 4.55 -4.08 22.76
CA GLU A 59 4.76 -2.90 23.61
C GLU A 59 4.25 -3.03 25.05
N THR A 60 3.35 -3.99 25.31
CA THR A 60 2.74 -4.18 26.64
C THR A 60 3.40 -5.34 27.39
N THR A 61 3.71 -6.43 26.69
CA THR A 61 4.23 -7.66 27.31
C THR A 61 5.73 -7.84 27.13
N ASN A 62 6.35 -7.07 26.23
CA ASN A 62 7.75 -7.14 25.82
C ASN A 62 8.23 -8.52 25.33
N TYR A 63 7.31 -9.42 24.99
CA TYR A 63 7.64 -10.63 24.25
C TYR A 63 7.96 -10.30 22.80
N VAL A 64 8.88 -11.04 22.20
CA VAL A 64 9.23 -10.93 20.78
C VAL A 64 8.08 -11.48 19.95
N ILE A 65 7.49 -10.60 19.14
CA ILE A 65 6.38 -10.91 18.24
C ILE A 65 6.82 -10.93 16.77
N GLY A 66 7.96 -10.34 16.43
CA GLY A 66 8.41 -10.30 15.04
C GLY A 66 9.92 -10.44 14.88
N LEU A 67 10.32 -11.13 13.81
CA LEU A 67 11.69 -11.24 13.34
C LEU A 67 11.76 -10.90 11.86
N ASN A 68 12.44 -9.81 11.53
CA ASN A 68 12.67 -9.35 10.16
C ASN A 68 14.17 -9.32 9.85
N ILE A 69 14.63 -10.36 9.18
CA ILE A 69 16.03 -10.58 8.84
C ILE A 69 16.22 -10.43 7.34
N ILE A 70 17.04 -9.43 6.98
CA ILE A 70 17.47 -9.16 5.62
C ILE A 70 18.98 -9.02 5.64
N SER A 71 19.70 -9.88 4.91
CA SER A 71 21.17 -9.84 4.89
C SER A 71 21.76 -10.67 3.76
N ASP A 72 22.63 -10.03 2.97
CA ASP A 72 23.38 -10.70 1.90
C ASP A 72 24.56 -11.52 2.42
N HIS A 73 24.88 -11.38 3.71
CA HIS A 73 26.05 -11.98 4.33
C HIS A 73 25.75 -13.21 5.17
N LEU A 74 24.50 -13.44 5.59
CA LEU A 74 24.16 -14.58 6.44
C LEU A 74 24.32 -15.92 5.70
N ASN A 75 24.98 -16.88 6.35
CA ASN A 75 25.19 -18.25 5.88
C ASN A 75 24.75 -19.29 6.91
N GLY A 76 24.12 -20.36 6.44
CA GLY A 76 23.65 -21.45 7.30
C GLY A 76 22.28 -21.97 6.88
N THR A 77 21.57 -22.58 7.83
CA THR A 77 20.21 -23.08 7.67
C THR A 77 19.24 -22.28 8.53
N ILE A 78 17.94 -22.44 8.29
CA ILE A 78 16.93 -21.86 9.17
C ILE A 78 17.11 -22.45 10.59
N PRO A 79 17.31 -21.63 11.64
CA PRO A 79 17.55 -22.13 12.99
C PRO A 79 16.35 -22.88 13.58
N THR A 80 16.59 -24.04 14.18
CA THR A 80 15.54 -24.86 14.84
C THR A 80 15.13 -24.32 16.21
N VAL A 81 15.80 -23.28 16.71
CA VAL A 81 15.48 -22.62 17.99
C VAL A 81 14.21 -21.76 17.94
N LEU A 82 13.70 -21.45 16.74
CA LEU A 82 12.54 -20.57 16.54
C LEU A 82 11.33 -20.85 17.46
N PRO A 83 10.94 -22.12 17.76
CA PRO A 83 9.80 -22.40 18.65
C PRO A 83 9.96 -21.89 20.09
N LYS A 84 11.18 -21.56 20.53
CA LYS A 84 11.39 -20.94 21.84
C LYS A 84 10.76 -19.55 21.92
N LEU A 85 10.61 -18.86 20.78
CA LEU A 85 9.90 -17.57 20.67
C LEU A 85 8.39 -17.82 20.57
N LYS A 86 7.77 -18.19 21.70
CA LYS A 86 6.38 -18.68 21.75
C LYS A 86 5.34 -17.69 21.25
N HIS A 87 5.67 -16.39 21.30
CA HIS A 87 4.78 -15.31 20.92
C HIS A 87 5.03 -14.77 19.51
N LEU A 88 5.91 -15.41 18.74
CA LEU A 88 6.26 -14.98 17.39
C LEU A 88 5.05 -15.04 16.46
N GLN A 89 4.69 -13.88 15.92
CA GLN A 89 3.61 -13.66 14.95
C GLN A 89 4.17 -13.45 13.54
N HIS A 90 5.30 -12.75 13.43
CA HIS A 90 5.91 -12.40 12.15
C HIS A 90 7.31 -13.01 12.02
N LEU A 91 7.52 -13.86 11.02
CA LEU A 91 8.85 -14.38 10.67
C LEU A 91 9.16 -14.06 9.22
N ARG A 92 10.14 -13.19 9.00
CA ARG A 92 10.62 -12.77 7.69
C ARG A 92 12.12 -13.02 7.56
N LEU A 93 12.46 -13.99 6.72
CA LEU A 93 13.82 -14.31 6.27
C LEU A 93 13.89 -14.00 4.77
N HIS A 94 14.36 -12.80 4.41
CA HIS A 94 14.24 -12.29 3.05
C HIS A 94 15.58 -11.82 2.49
N LYS A 95 15.87 -12.11 1.22
CA LYS A 95 17.15 -11.77 0.56
C LYS A 95 18.35 -12.26 1.38
N ILE A 96 18.41 -13.57 1.56
CA ILE A 96 19.52 -14.25 2.23
C ILE A 96 20.06 -15.34 1.28
N PRO A 97 20.95 -14.99 0.33
CA PRO A 97 21.34 -15.89 -0.75
C PRO A 97 22.04 -17.17 -0.30
N ASN A 98 22.70 -17.14 0.87
CA ASN A 98 23.43 -18.28 1.42
C ASN A 98 22.66 -19.03 2.52
N LEU A 99 21.37 -18.72 2.72
CA LEU A 99 20.48 -19.53 3.55
C LEU A 99 20.03 -20.76 2.76
N VAL A 100 20.44 -21.94 3.22
CA VAL A 100 20.25 -23.24 2.55
C VAL A 100 19.51 -24.22 3.47
N GLY A 101 19.42 -25.49 3.06
CA GLY A 101 18.74 -26.53 3.83
C GLY A 101 17.27 -26.66 3.47
N VAL A 102 16.47 -27.17 4.40
CA VAL A 102 15.02 -27.35 4.27
C VAL A 102 14.29 -26.43 5.24
N ILE A 103 13.00 -26.19 5.01
CA ILE A 103 12.14 -25.54 6.00
C ILE A 103 11.96 -26.53 7.17
N PRO A 104 12.39 -26.19 8.41
CA PRO A 104 12.37 -27.11 9.54
C PRO A 104 10.94 -27.35 10.08
N PRO A 105 10.57 -28.58 10.49
CA PRO A 105 9.25 -28.91 11.06
C PRO A 105 8.90 -28.12 12.31
N GLU A 106 9.92 -27.70 13.05
CA GLU A 106 9.83 -26.83 14.22
C GLU A 106 9.03 -25.55 13.93
N ILE A 107 9.08 -25.00 12.71
CA ILE A 107 8.26 -23.83 12.34
C ILE A 107 6.77 -24.11 12.54
N GLY A 108 6.30 -25.34 12.30
CA GLY A 108 4.91 -25.73 12.49
C GLY A 108 4.44 -25.73 13.96
N GLU A 109 5.35 -25.53 14.92
CA GLU A 109 5.05 -25.47 16.36
C GLU A 109 4.80 -24.05 16.86
N LEU A 110 4.94 -23.03 16.01
CA LEU A 110 4.72 -21.62 16.38
C LEU A 110 3.22 -21.30 16.44
N PRO A 111 2.63 -21.13 17.64
CA PRO A 111 1.18 -21.14 17.81
C PRO A 111 0.49 -19.86 17.32
N HIS A 112 1.23 -18.75 17.26
CA HIS A 112 0.70 -17.43 16.93
C HIS A 112 1.17 -16.89 15.58
N LEU A 113 1.87 -17.71 14.77
CA LEU A 113 2.44 -17.23 13.52
C LEU A 113 1.35 -16.86 12.51
N THR A 114 1.33 -15.59 12.11
CA THR A 114 0.41 -15.01 11.13
C THR A 114 1.10 -14.71 9.80
N TYR A 115 2.40 -14.38 9.83
CA TYR A 115 3.16 -13.95 8.66
C TYR A 115 4.45 -14.77 8.54
N LEU A 116 4.52 -15.66 7.53
CA LEU A 116 5.70 -16.45 7.23
C LEU A 116 6.25 -16.09 5.84
N VAL A 117 7.40 -15.43 5.84
CA VAL A 117 8.14 -15.08 4.62
C VAL A 117 9.53 -15.69 4.66
N ILE A 118 9.77 -16.60 3.72
CA ILE A 118 11.10 -17.14 3.44
C ILE A 118 11.27 -16.95 1.94
N SER A 119 11.87 -15.84 1.51
CA SER A 119 11.92 -15.51 0.07
C SER A 119 13.24 -14.93 -0.37
N TRP A 120 13.60 -15.16 -1.64
CA TRP A 120 14.91 -14.81 -2.17
C TRP A 120 16.04 -15.46 -1.35
N THR A 121 15.87 -16.75 -1.06
CA THR A 121 16.86 -17.57 -0.37
C THR A 121 17.18 -18.81 -1.19
N ASN A 122 18.02 -19.70 -0.65
CA ASN A 122 18.44 -20.91 -1.33
C ASN A 122 17.96 -22.20 -0.64
N VAL A 123 16.93 -22.07 0.22
CA VAL A 123 16.22 -23.16 0.88
C VAL A 123 15.59 -24.08 -0.17
N SER A 124 15.64 -25.37 0.10
CA SER A 124 15.35 -26.46 -0.83
C SER A 124 14.46 -27.53 -0.17
N GLY A 125 14.14 -28.59 -0.90
CA GLY A 125 13.20 -29.62 -0.45
C GLY A 125 11.76 -29.33 -0.86
N PRO A 126 10.79 -30.12 -0.38
CA PRO A 126 9.37 -29.92 -0.66
C PRO A 126 8.80 -28.73 0.12
N VAL A 127 7.69 -28.16 -0.36
CA VAL A 127 6.82 -27.34 0.49
C VAL A 127 6.24 -28.26 1.56
N PRO A 128 6.48 -28.05 2.86
CA PRO A 128 6.14 -29.05 3.86
C PRO A 128 4.66 -29.05 4.27
N ASP A 129 4.09 -30.25 4.46
CA ASP A 129 2.70 -30.42 4.88
C ASP A 129 2.41 -29.86 6.30
N PHE A 130 3.42 -29.85 7.18
CA PHE A 130 3.30 -29.33 8.55
C PHE A 130 2.98 -27.84 8.61
N LEU A 131 3.17 -27.08 7.51
CA LEU A 131 2.74 -25.68 7.45
C LEU A 131 1.22 -25.53 7.66
N ALA A 132 0.44 -26.58 7.39
CA ALA A 132 -0.98 -26.63 7.70
C ALA A 132 -1.30 -26.66 9.21
N ASN A 133 -0.30 -26.86 10.08
CA ASN A 133 -0.47 -26.80 11.54
C ASN A 133 -0.57 -25.35 12.04
N LEU A 134 -0.11 -24.37 11.26
CA LEU A 134 -0.10 -22.95 11.62
C LEU A 134 -1.50 -22.34 11.49
N LYS A 135 -2.38 -22.61 12.45
CA LYS A 135 -3.81 -22.27 12.34
C LYS A 135 -4.12 -20.78 12.24
N ASN A 136 -3.18 -19.90 12.61
CA ASN A 136 -3.32 -18.45 12.51
C ASN A 136 -2.67 -17.85 11.25
N LEU A 137 -2.12 -18.67 10.35
CA LEU A 137 -1.33 -18.18 9.22
C LEU A 137 -2.20 -17.44 8.21
N ALA A 138 -1.86 -16.16 8.01
CA ALA A 138 -2.50 -15.23 7.10
C ALA A 138 -1.73 -15.05 5.79
N TYR A 139 -0.40 -15.06 5.86
CA TYR A 139 0.47 -14.83 4.70
C TYR A 139 1.57 -15.88 4.64
N LEU A 140 1.63 -16.59 3.51
CA LEU A 140 2.67 -17.59 3.24
C LEU A 140 3.42 -17.23 1.95
N ILE A 141 4.63 -16.72 2.08
CA ILE A 141 5.47 -16.30 0.94
C ILE A 141 6.76 -17.13 0.95
N LEU A 142 6.83 -18.11 0.05
CA LEU A 142 7.98 -19.01 -0.11
C LEU A 142 8.66 -18.85 -1.49
N SER A 143 8.49 -17.69 -2.12
CA SER A 143 8.96 -17.44 -3.48
C SER A 143 10.47 -17.27 -3.61
N PHE A 144 10.97 -17.50 -4.83
CA PHE A 144 12.40 -17.34 -5.12
C PHE A 144 13.31 -18.19 -4.23
N ASN A 145 12.92 -19.46 -4.04
CA ASN A 145 13.72 -20.48 -3.37
C ASN A 145 14.11 -21.62 -4.33
N ARG A 146 14.76 -22.67 -3.80
CA ARG A 146 15.00 -23.95 -4.49
C ARG A 146 14.00 -25.04 -4.08
N LEU A 147 12.79 -24.66 -3.66
CA LEU A 147 11.72 -25.59 -3.35
C LEU A 147 11.34 -26.41 -4.59
N SER A 148 10.93 -27.65 -4.37
CA SER A 148 10.65 -28.62 -5.43
C SER A 148 9.50 -29.56 -5.02
N GLY A 149 9.11 -30.50 -5.87
CA GLY A 149 7.98 -31.38 -5.59
C GLY A 149 6.62 -30.68 -5.81
N SER A 150 5.55 -31.31 -5.33
CA SER A 150 4.18 -30.82 -5.50
C SER A 150 3.76 -29.87 -4.38
N ILE A 151 2.80 -29.00 -4.68
CA ILE A 151 2.13 -28.17 -3.67
C ILE A 151 1.26 -29.07 -2.79
N PRO A 152 1.41 -29.04 -1.45
CA PRO A 152 0.57 -29.82 -0.55
C PRO A 152 -0.90 -29.42 -0.60
N PRO A 153 -1.84 -30.38 -0.69
CA PRO A 153 -3.27 -30.07 -0.59
C PRO A 153 -3.68 -29.60 0.81
N SER A 154 -2.89 -29.93 1.84
CA SER A 154 -3.14 -29.56 3.24
C SER A 154 -3.09 -28.05 3.48
N LEU A 155 -2.41 -27.27 2.65
CA LEU A 155 -2.40 -25.80 2.75
C LEU A 155 -3.80 -25.20 2.60
N ALA A 156 -4.72 -25.89 1.92
CA ALA A 156 -6.12 -25.47 1.83
C ALA A 156 -6.90 -25.60 3.15
N THR A 157 -6.33 -26.23 4.18
CA THR A 157 -6.97 -26.38 5.50
C THR A 157 -6.69 -25.22 6.46
N LEU A 158 -5.96 -24.20 6.01
CA LEU A 158 -5.60 -23.03 6.81
C LEU A 158 -6.77 -22.02 6.84
N PRO A 159 -7.28 -21.64 8.03
CA PRO A 159 -8.55 -20.94 8.14
C PRO A 159 -8.51 -19.43 7.99
N TYR A 160 -7.33 -18.81 7.95
CA TYR A 160 -7.21 -17.34 7.87
C TYR A 160 -6.30 -16.87 6.75
N LEU A 161 -6.07 -17.73 5.75
CA LEU A 161 -5.08 -17.46 4.71
C LEU A 161 -5.57 -16.38 3.74
N TYR A 162 -4.85 -15.27 3.68
CA TYR A 162 -5.12 -14.12 2.81
C TYR A 162 -4.24 -14.09 1.57
N ALA A 163 -3.00 -14.58 1.65
CA ALA A 163 -2.12 -14.64 0.48
C ALA A 163 -1.14 -15.81 0.53
N ILE A 164 -0.91 -16.40 -0.64
CA ILE A 164 0.05 -17.47 -0.88
C ILE A 164 0.87 -17.12 -2.11
N ASP A 165 2.20 -17.08 -1.95
CA ASP A 165 3.15 -17.00 -3.06
C ASP A 165 4.11 -18.19 -2.96
N LEU A 166 3.95 -19.12 -3.91
CA LEU A 166 4.78 -20.32 -4.06
C LEU A 166 5.49 -20.33 -5.42
N SER A 167 5.80 -19.14 -5.96
CA SER A 167 6.48 -19.04 -7.25
C SER A 167 7.91 -19.64 -7.22
N ARG A 168 8.31 -20.24 -8.36
CA ARG A 168 9.61 -20.90 -8.66
C ARG A 168 9.74 -22.40 -8.31
N LYS A 169 10.01 -23.18 -9.37
CA LYS A 169 10.51 -24.59 -9.37
C LYS A 169 9.59 -25.70 -8.82
N LEU A 170 8.37 -25.40 -8.40
CA LEU A 170 7.39 -26.44 -8.03
C LEU A 170 6.87 -27.21 -9.23
N THR A 171 6.39 -28.42 -9.00
CA THR A 171 5.94 -29.40 -10.02
C THR A 171 4.56 -29.97 -9.65
N GLY A 172 4.00 -30.82 -10.49
CA GLY A 172 2.69 -31.44 -10.24
C GLY A 172 1.50 -30.53 -10.54
N PRO A 173 0.27 -30.97 -10.22
CA PRO A 173 -0.95 -30.21 -10.50
C PRO A 173 -1.22 -29.11 -9.48
N ILE A 174 -2.00 -28.11 -9.89
CA ILE A 174 -2.67 -27.22 -8.95
C ILE A 174 -3.68 -28.06 -8.17
N GLN A 175 -3.63 -27.98 -6.84
CA GLN A 175 -4.47 -28.81 -5.98
C GLN A 175 -5.94 -28.41 -6.10
N LYS A 176 -6.83 -29.39 -6.29
CA LYS A 176 -8.28 -29.13 -6.34
C LYS A 176 -8.80 -28.52 -5.05
N SER A 177 -8.17 -28.85 -3.91
CA SER A 177 -8.50 -28.31 -2.59
C SER A 177 -8.31 -26.79 -2.52
N PHE A 178 -7.47 -26.19 -3.37
CA PHE A 178 -7.28 -24.74 -3.38
C PHE A 178 -8.53 -24.01 -3.87
N GLY A 179 -9.55 -24.70 -4.40
CA GLY A 179 -10.86 -24.10 -4.66
C GLY A 179 -11.72 -23.87 -3.40
N HIS A 180 -11.34 -24.45 -2.27
CA HIS A 180 -12.09 -24.36 -1.02
C HIS A 180 -11.10 -24.33 0.15
N PHE A 181 -10.77 -23.12 0.61
CA PHE A 181 -10.04 -22.93 1.85
C PHE A 181 -11.04 -23.00 3.01
N ALA A 182 -10.73 -23.80 4.04
CA ALA A 182 -11.65 -24.04 5.15
C ALA A 182 -11.89 -22.74 5.96
N ASP A 183 -13.14 -22.37 6.25
CA ASP A 183 -13.52 -21.29 7.19
C ASP A 183 -12.84 -19.92 7.00
N THR A 184 -12.26 -19.65 5.82
CA THR A 184 -11.60 -18.38 5.50
C THR A 184 -12.59 -17.27 5.22
N VAL A 185 -12.33 -16.07 5.76
CA VAL A 185 -13.11 -14.83 5.52
C VAL A 185 -13.10 -14.40 4.02
N GLY A 186 -12.24 -15.01 3.20
CA GLY A 186 -12.19 -14.84 1.75
C GLY A 186 -11.20 -15.80 1.10
N PHE A 187 -11.17 -15.86 -0.24
CA PHE A 187 -10.22 -16.71 -0.97
C PHE A 187 -8.86 -15.99 -1.09
N PRO A 188 -7.72 -16.64 -0.79
CA PRO A 188 -6.42 -15.97 -0.77
C PRO A 188 -5.95 -15.48 -2.14
N ALA A 189 -5.23 -14.36 -2.16
CA ALA A 189 -4.40 -13.99 -3.31
C ALA A 189 -3.37 -15.12 -3.59
N LEU A 190 -3.40 -15.67 -4.80
CA LEU A 190 -2.66 -16.88 -5.15
C LEU A 190 -1.68 -16.63 -6.30
N ASP A 191 -0.39 -16.65 -5.99
CA ASP A 191 0.69 -16.65 -6.98
C ASP A 191 1.41 -18.00 -7.00
N LEU A 192 1.22 -18.69 -8.11
CA LEU A 192 1.86 -19.95 -8.46
C LEU A 192 2.70 -19.80 -9.74
N SER A 193 3.07 -18.57 -10.10
CA SER A 193 3.77 -18.24 -11.34
C SER A 193 5.19 -18.81 -11.40
N HIS A 194 5.76 -18.86 -12.59
CA HIS A 194 7.15 -19.28 -12.81
C HIS A 194 7.53 -20.64 -12.21
N ASN A 195 6.57 -21.58 -12.21
CA ASN A 195 6.76 -22.95 -11.75
C ASN A 195 6.82 -23.92 -12.94
N MET A 196 6.87 -25.21 -12.65
CA MET A 196 6.75 -26.31 -13.61
C MET A 196 5.43 -27.07 -13.42
N LEU A 197 4.38 -26.39 -12.92
CA LEU A 197 3.08 -27.00 -12.67
C LEU A 197 2.43 -27.48 -13.97
N SER A 198 1.74 -28.61 -13.92
CA SER A 198 1.14 -29.27 -15.08
C SER A 198 -0.20 -29.90 -14.71
N GLY A 199 -1.09 -30.10 -15.68
CA GLY A 199 -2.46 -30.54 -15.41
C GLY A 199 -3.45 -29.48 -15.87
N ASP A 200 -4.74 -29.76 -15.70
CA ASP A 200 -5.82 -28.82 -15.96
C ASP A 200 -5.97 -27.81 -14.81
N ILE A 201 -6.49 -26.61 -15.11
CA ILE A 201 -6.90 -25.64 -14.09
C ILE A 201 -8.13 -26.21 -13.35
N PRO A 202 -8.10 -26.43 -12.03
CA PRO A 202 -9.24 -26.96 -11.30
C PRO A 202 -10.45 -26.03 -11.39
N ALA A 203 -11.61 -26.57 -11.81
CA ALA A 203 -12.86 -25.80 -11.86
C ALA A 203 -13.29 -25.28 -10.47
N SER A 204 -12.83 -25.91 -9.40
CA SER A 204 -13.04 -25.47 -8.02
C SER A 204 -12.42 -24.10 -7.72
N LEU A 205 -11.38 -23.67 -8.44
CA LEU A 205 -10.83 -22.31 -8.30
C LEU A 205 -11.84 -21.21 -8.68
N GLY A 206 -12.83 -21.54 -9.51
CA GLY A 206 -13.93 -20.63 -9.87
C GLY A 206 -15.23 -20.88 -9.07
N LYS A 207 -15.35 -22.04 -8.43
CA LYS A 207 -16.50 -22.43 -7.59
C LYS A 207 -16.07 -22.46 -6.13
N CYS A 208 -16.19 -21.33 -5.45
CA CYS A 208 -16.24 -21.32 -3.99
C CYS A 208 -17.65 -21.77 -3.59
N GLU A 209 -17.84 -23.05 -3.27
CA GLU A 209 -19.12 -23.55 -2.74
C GLU A 209 -19.32 -22.99 -1.33
N LEU A 210 -20.05 -21.89 -1.26
CA LEU A 210 -20.44 -21.22 -0.03
C LEU A 210 -21.66 -21.93 0.57
N LEU A 211 -21.43 -22.72 1.61
CA LEU A 211 -22.47 -23.08 2.57
C LEU A 211 -22.73 -21.85 3.44
N SER A 212 -23.69 -21.00 3.05
CA SER A 212 -24.41 -20.04 3.91
C SER A 212 -23.52 -19.22 4.86
N VAL A 213 -23.14 -17.98 4.57
CA VAL A 213 -23.90 -16.74 4.86
C VAL A 213 -23.32 -15.59 4.00
N SER A 214 -24.12 -14.56 3.80
CA SER A 214 -23.93 -13.33 3.03
C SER A 214 -22.59 -12.57 3.23
N PHE A 215 -22.03 -12.15 2.09
CA PHE A 215 -20.98 -11.12 1.81
C PHE A 215 -19.50 -11.56 1.75
N MET A 216 -18.93 -11.44 0.54
CA MET A 216 -17.50 -11.20 0.18
C MET A 216 -16.52 -12.37 -0.06
N GLU A 217 -16.96 -13.54 -0.51
CA GLU A 217 -16.03 -14.67 -0.71
C GLU A 217 -15.71 -14.94 -2.19
N SER A 218 -14.65 -14.32 -2.73
CA SER A 218 -13.98 -14.87 -3.92
C SER A 218 -12.56 -14.32 -4.12
N LEU A 219 -11.76 -15.04 -4.91
CA LEU A 219 -10.36 -14.80 -5.25
C LEU A 219 -10.11 -13.38 -5.77
N ASP A 220 -9.17 -12.63 -5.18
CA ASP A 220 -8.78 -11.28 -5.63
C ASP A 220 -7.69 -11.31 -6.71
N VAL A 221 -6.69 -12.18 -6.57
CA VAL A 221 -5.50 -12.25 -7.43
C VAL A 221 -5.18 -13.71 -7.75
N LEU A 222 -5.13 -14.06 -9.04
CA LEU A 222 -4.68 -15.36 -9.53
C LEU A 222 -3.57 -15.20 -10.56
N ASP A 223 -2.33 -15.52 -10.19
CA ASP A 223 -1.24 -15.66 -11.15
C ASP A 223 -0.79 -17.12 -11.22
N ILE A 224 -1.03 -17.75 -12.36
CA ILE A 224 -0.57 -19.11 -12.68
C ILE A 224 0.31 -19.10 -13.93
N SER A 225 0.85 -17.93 -14.31
CA SER A 225 1.62 -17.75 -15.52
C SER A 225 2.97 -18.48 -15.49
N HIS A 226 3.60 -18.65 -16.65
CA HIS A 226 4.91 -19.29 -16.77
C HIS A 226 4.97 -20.69 -16.13
N ASN A 227 4.06 -21.56 -16.57
CA ASN A 227 3.94 -22.95 -16.10
C ASN A 227 3.82 -23.92 -17.30
N LYS A 228 3.52 -25.20 -17.02
CA LYS A 228 3.24 -26.25 -18.02
C LYS A 228 1.76 -26.67 -18.01
N ILE A 229 0.86 -25.83 -17.50
CA ILE A 229 -0.58 -26.11 -17.34
C ILE A 229 -1.21 -26.25 -18.73
N TYR A 230 -2.09 -27.23 -18.91
CA TYR A 230 -2.76 -27.51 -20.19
C TYR A 230 -4.28 -27.59 -19.99
N GLY A 231 -5.01 -27.89 -21.08
CA GLY A 231 -6.47 -27.93 -21.05
C GLY A 231 -7.11 -26.56 -21.29
N SER A 232 -8.40 -26.45 -21.02
CA SER A 232 -9.16 -25.20 -21.17
C SER A 232 -9.26 -24.43 -19.86
N ILE A 233 -9.42 -23.11 -19.95
CA ILE A 233 -9.79 -22.29 -18.79
C ILE A 233 -11.22 -22.70 -18.39
N PRO A 234 -11.46 -23.14 -17.14
CA PRO A 234 -12.79 -23.58 -16.71
C PRO A 234 -13.76 -22.39 -16.71
N PRO A 235 -14.97 -22.53 -17.28
CA PRO A 235 -15.94 -21.43 -17.31
C PRO A 235 -16.33 -20.95 -15.92
N GLN A 236 -16.25 -21.81 -14.90
CA GLN A 236 -16.49 -21.46 -13.49
C GLN A 236 -15.63 -20.29 -13.01
N ILE A 237 -14.46 -20.04 -13.61
CA ILE A 237 -13.60 -18.92 -13.22
C ILE A 237 -14.29 -17.56 -13.40
N THR A 238 -15.32 -17.47 -14.26
CA THR A 238 -16.10 -16.23 -14.44
C THR A 238 -17.06 -15.94 -13.29
N ASP A 239 -17.30 -16.92 -12.42
CA ASP A 239 -18.17 -16.78 -11.24
C ASP A 239 -17.42 -16.11 -10.06
N ALA A 240 -16.09 -15.97 -10.13
CA ALA A 240 -15.28 -15.24 -9.14
C ALA A 240 -15.50 -13.72 -9.24
N VAL A 241 -16.52 -13.21 -8.54
CA VAL A 241 -17.02 -11.82 -8.66
C VAL A 241 -16.04 -10.75 -8.14
N HIS A 242 -15.09 -11.12 -7.28
CA HIS A 242 -14.06 -10.22 -6.73
C HIS A 242 -12.71 -10.34 -7.44
N LEU A 243 -12.56 -11.16 -8.50
CA LEU A 243 -11.28 -11.32 -9.19
C LEU A 243 -10.81 -10.02 -9.87
N GLN A 244 -9.79 -9.41 -9.27
CA GLN A 244 -9.17 -8.14 -9.68
C GLN A 244 -7.95 -8.35 -10.58
N PHE A 245 -7.22 -9.44 -10.37
CA PHE A 245 -6.05 -9.83 -11.17
C PHE A 245 -6.12 -11.29 -11.64
N LEU A 246 -5.91 -11.53 -12.94
CA LEU A 246 -5.81 -12.85 -13.53
C LEU A 246 -4.67 -12.86 -14.54
N ASN A 247 -3.75 -13.81 -14.39
CA ASN A 247 -2.68 -14.06 -15.35
C ASN A 247 -2.49 -15.56 -15.54
N VAL A 248 -2.77 -16.03 -16.75
CA VAL A 248 -2.64 -17.44 -17.17
C VAL A 248 -1.67 -17.59 -18.35
N SER A 249 -0.89 -16.55 -18.63
CA SER A 249 0.03 -16.49 -19.76
C SER A 249 1.19 -17.49 -19.66
N TYR A 250 1.87 -17.76 -20.76
CA TYR A 250 3.02 -18.69 -20.82
C TYR A 250 2.70 -20.08 -20.24
N ASN A 251 1.64 -20.68 -20.75
CA ASN A 251 1.20 -22.03 -20.41
C ASN A 251 0.93 -22.83 -21.71
N ARG A 252 0.29 -24.00 -21.59
CA ARG A 252 -0.11 -24.87 -22.71
C ARG A 252 -1.63 -24.94 -22.85
N LEU A 253 -2.36 -23.89 -22.47
CA LEU A 253 -3.81 -23.86 -22.50
C LEU A 253 -4.34 -23.84 -23.96
N CYS A 254 -5.49 -24.48 -24.17
CA CYS A 254 -6.20 -24.56 -25.45
C CYS A 254 -7.71 -24.27 -25.25
N GLY A 255 -8.41 -23.80 -26.29
CA GLY A 255 -9.88 -23.62 -26.27
C GLY A 255 -10.34 -22.16 -26.44
N GLU A 256 -11.51 -21.83 -25.91
CA GLU A 256 -12.06 -20.47 -25.89
C GLU A 256 -11.80 -19.81 -24.53
N ILE A 257 -11.62 -18.49 -24.51
CA ILE A 257 -11.57 -17.71 -23.26
C ILE A 257 -13.00 -17.60 -22.74
N PRO A 258 -13.30 -18.01 -21.49
CA PRO A 258 -14.63 -17.89 -20.91
C PRO A 258 -15.17 -16.47 -20.98
N THR A 259 -16.44 -16.35 -21.38
CA THR A 259 -17.21 -15.10 -21.41
C THR A 259 -18.24 -15.09 -20.28
N GLY A 260 -18.72 -13.92 -19.85
CA GLY A 260 -19.72 -13.82 -18.77
C GLY A 260 -19.18 -13.44 -17.38
N TRP A 261 -18.00 -12.81 -17.31
CA TRP A 261 -17.44 -12.24 -16.08
C TRP A 261 -18.45 -11.31 -15.38
N ARG A 262 -18.89 -11.67 -14.17
CA ARG A 262 -19.86 -10.88 -13.39
C ARG A 262 -19.21 -9.57 -12.93
N GLN A 263 -19.68 -8.44 -13.46
CA GLN A 263 -19.13 -7.11 -13.24
C GLN A 263 -19.62 -6.52 -11.91
N ARG A 264 -18.72 -6.28 -10.95
CA ARG A 264 -19.02 -5.40 -9.80
C ARG A 264 -18.00 -4.27 -9.59
N TYR A 265 -16.75 -4.46 -10.01
CA TYR A 265 -15.71 -3.42 -9.96
C TYR A 265 -14.74 -3.55 -11.14
N ARG A 266 -15.01 -2.88 -12.27
CA ARG A 266 -14.03 -2.77 -13.37
C ARG A 266 -14.06 -1.45 -14.10
N SER A 267 -12.88 -0.83 -14.18
CA SER A 267 -12.45 0.01 -15.29
C SER A 267 -11.41 -0.77 -16.11
N GLY A 268 -11.86 -1.52 -17.14
CA GLY A 268 -10.97 -2.24 -18.06
C GLY A 268 -11.08 -3.76 -17.97
N GLY A 269 -11.25 -4.43 -19.11
CA GLY A 269 -11.19 -5.89 -19.22
C GLY A 269 -9.81 -6.44 -18.83
N TRP A 270 -9.70 -7.76 -18.65
CA TRP A 270 -8.39 -8.41 -18.53
C TRP A 270 -7.53 -8.00 -19.72
N ASP A 271 -6.29 -7.56 -19.48
CA ASP A 271 -5.38 -7.26 -20.59
C ASP A 271 -5.15 -8.55 -21.38
N ASN A 272 -5.04 -8.40 -22.70
CA ASN A 272 -4.70 -9.45 -23.64
C ASN A 272 -3.41 -10.21 -23.27
N THR A 273 -2.52 -9.54 -22.52
CA THR A 273 -1.29 -10.11 -21.96
C THR A 273 -1.56 -11.25 -20.99
N SER A 274 -2.67 -11.22 -20.23
CA SER A 274 -3.06 -12.26 -19.26
C SER A 274 -3.23 -13.66 -19.88
N PHE A 275 -3.43 -13.76 -21.19
CA PHE A 275 -3.66 -15.04 -21.90
C PHE A 275 -2.55 -15.40 -22.89
N PHE A 276 -1.53 -14.56 -23.02
CA PHE A 276 -0.51 -14.64 -24.07
C PHE A 276 0.36 -15.91 -23.97
N HIS A 277 1.00 -16.34 -25.07
CA HIS A 277 1.90 -17.51 -25.13
C HIS A 277 1.26 -18.84 -24.67
N ASN A 278 -0.03 -19.04 -24.95
CA ASN A 278 -0.73 -20.32 -24.83
C ASN A 278 -0.86 -21.03 -26.20
N ARG A 279 -1.01 -22.36 -26.21
CA ARG A 279 -0.83 -23.17 -27.44
C ARG A 279 -1.91 -22.98 -28.51
N SER A 280 -3.14 -22.57 -28.18
CA SER A 280 -4.18 -22.16 -29.17
C SER A 280 -5.45 -21.68 -28.46
N PHE A 281 -5.62 -20.36 -28.25
CA PHE A 281 -6.94 -19.77 -28.02
C PHE A 281 -7.59 -19.43 -29.37
N SER A 282 -8.80 -19.92 -29.63
CA SER A 282 -9.52 -19.64 -30.88
C SER A 282 -10.29 -18.32 -30.78
N ALA A 283 -9.71 -17.27 -31.39
CA ALA A 283 -10.30 -15.99 -31.81
C ALA A 283 -9.90 -14.70 -31.04
N ALA A 284 -9.43 -13.74 -31.85
CA ALA A 284 -9.45 -12.27 -31.74
C ALA A 284 -9.13 -11.61 -30.39
N ILE A 285 -7.84 -11.44 -30.13
CA ILE A 285 -7.31 -10.58 -29.08
C ILE A 285 -7.08 -9.18 -29.69
N SER A 286 -7.99 -8.24 -29.45
CA SER A 286 -7.94 -6.88 -30.01
C SER A 286 -6.95 -6.01 -29.23
N ASN A 287 -5.85 -5.64 -29.89
CA ASN A 287 -4.84 -4.72 -29.36
C ASN A 287 -5.46 -3.42 -28.84
N ARG A 288 -5.42 -3.19 -27.52
CA ARG A 288 -5.40 -1.85 -26.91
C ARG A 288 -4.82 -1.93 -25.49
N SER A 289 -3.94 -0.96 -25.20
CA SER A 289 -3.28 -0.62 -23.93
C SER A 289 -2.28 -1.62 -23.35
N ARG A 290 -0.99 -1.24 -23.35
CA ARG A 290 0.03 -1.78 -22.45
C ARG A 290 -0.17 -1.12 -21.08
N GLY A 291 -0.66 -1.87 -20.10
CA GLY A 291 -0.43 -1.55 -18.70
C GLY A 291 0.90 -2.16 -18.28
N LEU A 292 1.86 -1.34 -17.85
CA LEU A 292 2.97 -1.84 -17.03
C LEU A 292 2.34 -2.19 -15.67
N LEU A 293 2.07 -3.47 -15.45
CA LEU A 293 1.74 -3.98 -14.13
C LEU A 293 3.04 -3.98 -13.31
N VAL A 294 3.16 -3.03 -12.39
CA VAL A 294 4.00 -3.19 -11.21
C VAL A 294 3.47 -4.43 -10.48
N PRO A 295 4.30 -5.41 -10.08
CA PRO A 295 3.81 -6.59 -9.39
C PRO A 295 3.14 -6.17 -8.09
N ILE A 296 1.84 -6.46 -7.94
CA ILE A 296 1.10 -6.29 -6.68
C ILE A 296 1.85 -7.00 -5.52
N TRP A 297 2.64 -8.03 -5.84
CA TRP A 297 3.52 -8.75 -4.92
C TRP A 297 4.70 -7.94 -4.36
N GLU A 298 5.26 -6.98 -5.11
CA GLU A 298 6.27 -6.07 -4.54
C GLU A 298 5.65 -5.19 -3.46
N THR A 299 4.39 -4.79 -3.61
CA THR A 299 3.62 -4.07 -2.58
C THR A 299 3.37 -4.92 -1.33
N ILE A 300 3.28 -6.26 -1.46
CA ILE A 300 3.19 -7.19 -0.32
C ILE A 300 4.55 -7.37 0.37
N LEU A 301 5.66 -7.33 -0.38
CA LEU A 301 7.02 -7.36 0.15
C LEU A 301 7.47 -6.03 0.79
N PHE A 302 6.91 -4.90 0.36
CA PHE A 302 7.27 -3.54 0.83
C PHE A 302 6.20 -2.83 1.67
N LYS A 303 5.06 -3.48 1.93
CA LYS A 303 4.25 -3.09 3.09
C LYS A 303 5.10 -3.39 4.34
N SER A 304 5.61 -2.34 5.01
CA SER A 304 5.62 -2.33 6.48
C SER A 304 4.29 -2.92 6.95
N PRO A 305 4.24 -3.68 8.06
CA PRO A 305 3.02 -4.35 8.49
C PRO A 305 1.86 -3.39 8.22
N VAL A 306 1.02 -3.78 7.27
CA VAL A 306 -0.37 -3.39 7.42
C VAL A 306 -0.67 -4.14 8.69
N GLU A 307 -0.59 -3.41 9.82
CA GLU A 307 -1.34 -3.79 10.98
C GLU A 307 -2.70 -4.24 10.47
N PRO A 308 -3.36 -5.17 11.13
CA PRO A 308 -4.81 -5.24 11.04
C PRO A 308 -5.45 -3.92 11.56
N SER A 309 -5.15 -2.77 10.95
CA SER A 309 -6.08 -1.68 10.79
C SER A 309 -7.12 -2.24 9.81
N GLN A 310 -8.29 -2.66 10.23
CA GLN A 310 -9.13 -2.03 11.22
C GLN A 310 -9.90 -3.09 12.03
N LEU A 311 -9.35 -3.50 13.17
CA LEU A 311 -10.19 -3.51 14.37
C LEU A 311 -9.67 -2.41 15.28
N SER A 312 -10.30 -1.23 15.15
CA SER A 312 -10.18 -0.18 16.15
C SER A 312 -10.46 -0.79 17.54
N ARG A 313 -9.60 -0.49 18.51
CA ARG A 313 -9.66 -1.09 19.85
C ARG A 313 -10.78 -0.46 20.66
N ASP A 314 -11.50 -1.28 21.43
CA ASP A 314 -12.58 -0.80 22.29
C ASP A 314 -12.09 0.26 23.28
N PHE A 315 -12.88 1.31 23.53
CA PHE A 315 -12.46 2.44 24.36
C PHE A 315 -12.13 2.07 25.81
N TYR A 316 -12.72 1.00 26.35
CA TYR A 316 -12.35 0.50 27.68
C TYR A 316 -10.94 -0.13 27.65
N ASP A 317 -10.60 -0.81 26.55
CA ASP A 317 -9.27 -1.40 26.35
C ASP A 317 -8.20 -0.33 26.08
N VAL A 318 -8.55 0.74 25.38
CA VAL A 318 -7.68 1.92 25.16
C VAL A 318 -7.32 2.59 26.48
N LEU A 319 -8.27 2.71 27.40
CA LEU A 319 -8.02 3.28 28.74
C LEU A 319 -7.49 2.25 29.75
N GLY A 320 -7.48 0.96 29.40
CA GLY A 320 -7.05 -0.12 30.29
C GLY A 320 -7.95 -0.29 31.53
N VAL A 321 -9.26 -0.07 31.37
CA VAL A 321 -10.25 -0.14 32.44
C VAL A 321 -11.35 -1.16 32.11
N SER A 322 -12.01 -1.70 33.13
CA SER A 322 -13.14 -2.62 32.92
C SER A 322 -14.36 -1.88 32.35
N LYS A 323 -15.24 -2.57 31.60
CA LYS A 323 -16.55 -2.03 31.17
C LYS A 323 -17.42 -1.56 32.34
N ASN A 324 -17.22 -2.13 33.53
CA ASN A 324 -17.92 -1.74 34.77
C ASN A 324 -17.18 -0.64 35.56
N ALA A 325 -16.13 -0.02 35.01
CA ALA A 325 -15.34 0.98 35.72
C ALA A 325 -16.18 2.22 36.07
N THR A 326 -15.95 2.76 37.26
CA THR A 326 -16.57 4.01 37.71
C THR A 326 -15.98 5.22 36.97
N ALA A 327 -16.71 6.32 36.89
CA ALA A 327 -16.21 7.56 36.27
C ALA A 327 -14.89 8.05 36.89
N SER A 328 -14.66 7.77 38.18
CA SER A 328 -13.41 8.07 38.88
C SER A 328 -12.23 7.23 38.38
N GLU A 329 -12.46 5.94 38.10
CA GLU A 329 -11.45 5.01 37.59
C GLU A 329 -11.08 5.32 36.14
N ILE A 330 -12.08 5.61 35.30
CA ILE A 330 -11.90 6.07 33.91
C ILE A 330 -11.07 7.36 33.89
N LYS A 331 -11.41 8.33 34.74
CA LYS A 331 -10.67 9.58 34.89
C LYS A 331 -9.23 9.35 35.36
N LYS A 332 -9.03 8.50 36.36
CA LYS A 332 -7.69 8.18 36.88
C LYS A 332 -6.82 7.50 35.82
N ALA A 333 -7.39 6.58 35.05
CA ALA A 333 -6.70 5.89 33.96
C ALA A 333 -6.31 6.86 32.84
N TYR A 334 -7.22 7.74 32.42
CA TYR A 334 -6.94 8.80 31.45
C TYR A 334 -5.78 9.70 31.89
N TYR A 335 -5.81 10.26 33.10
CA TYR A 335 -4.70 11.12 33.55
C TYR A 335 -3.37 10.36 33.70
N GLY A 336 -3.42 9.07 34.02
CA GLY A 336 -2.24 8.20 34.05
C GLY A 336 -1.61 8.01 32.67
N LEU A 337 -2.44 7.74 31.65
CA LEU A 337 -2.01 7.55 30.26
C LEU A 337 -1.64 8.87 29.59
N ALA A 338 -2.43 9.93 29.77
CA ALA A 338 -2.17 11.26 29.22
C ALA A 338 -0.85 11.84 29.73
N LYS A 339 -0.47 11.59 30.99
CA LYS A 339 0.83 12.00 31.54
C LYS A 339 2.00 11.20 30.93
N LYS A 340 1.79 9.92 30.65
CA LYS A 340 2.81 9.04 30.04
C LYS A 340 3.00 9.32 28.55
N LEU A 341 1.92 9.62 27.84
CA LEU A 341 1.88 9.82 26.39
C LEU A 341 1.98 11.29 25.97
N HIS A 342 2.15 12.23 26.92
CA HIS A 342 2.14 13.66 26.62
C HIS A 342 3.24 14.03 25.61
N PRO A 343 2.94 14.82 24.56
CA PRO A 343 3.89 15.14 23.48
C PRO A 343 5.19 15.81 23.97
N ASP A 344 5.12 16.59 25.06
CA ASP A 344 6.33 17.20 25.65
C ASP A 344 7.29 16.19 26.30
N THR A 345 6.80 15.03 26.73
CA THR A 345 7.62 13.96 27.30
C THR A 345 8.14 13.00 26.25
N ASN A 346 7.48 12.92 25.09
CA ASN A 346 7.77 11.97 24.00
C ASN A 346 7.97 12.70 22.66
N LYS A 347 8.90 13.66 22.62
CA LYS A 347 9.10 14.57 21.48
C LYS A 347 9.61 13.89 20.20
N ASP A 348 10.17 12.69 20.33
CA ASP A 348 10.81 11.94 19.24
C ASP A 348 10.00 10.71 18.79
N ASP A 349 8.83 10.46 19.39
CA ASP A 349 7.96 9.32 19.07
C ASP A 349 6.69 9.77 18.31
N PRO A 350 6.63 9.60 16.97
CA PRO A 350 5.45 9.92 16.18
C PRO A 350 4.24 9.01 16.46
N GLU A 351 4.40 7.89 17.18
CA GLU A 351 3.30 7.04 17.62
C GLU A 351 2.67 7.50 18.95
N ALA A 352 3.45 8.14 19.83
CA ALA A 352 2.92 8.68 21.09
C ALA A 352 1.81 9.71 20.85
N GLU A 353 1.93 10.53 19.81
CA GLU A 353 0.89 11.48 19.39
C GLU A 353 -0.40 10.76 18.95
N LYS A 354 -0.28 9.66 18.19
CA LYS A 354 -1.45 8.87 17.75
C LYS A 354 -2.13 8.17 18.92
N LYS A 355 -1.35 7.55 19.81
CA LYS A 355 -1.85 6.88 21.03
C LYS A 355 -2.48 7.89 22.00
N PHE A 356 -1.93 9.10 22.08
CA PHE A 356 -2.51 10.20 22.86
C PHE A 356 -3.86 10.64 22.31
N GLN A 357 -3.98 10.78 20.98
CA GLN A 357 -5.25 11.09 20.32
C GLN A 357 -6.30 10.00 20.53
N GLU A 358 -5.91 8.73 20.51
CA GLU A 358 -6.80 7.58 20.75
C GLU A 358 -7.29 7.55 22.21
N VAL A 359 -6.40 7.71 23.19
CA VAL A 359 -6.73 7.82 24.62
C VAL A 359 -7.65 9.01 24.90
N GLN A 360 -7.46 10.12 24.19
CA GLN A 360 -8.32 11.29 24.32
C GLN A 360 -9.73 11.04 23.76
N LYS A 361 -9.85 10.36 22.60
CA LYS A 361 -11.14 9.94 22.04
C LYS A 361 -11.90 9.01 23.00
N ALA A 362 -11.21 8.00 23.53
CA ALA A 362 -11.81 7.05 24.47
C ALA A 362 -12.33 7.75 25.74
N TYR A 363 -11.57 8.70 26.29
CA TYR A 363 -12.01 9.47 27.45
C TYR A 363 -13.17 10.42 27.16
N GLU A 364 -13.20 11.08 25.99
CA GLU A 364 -14.30 11.98 25.61
C GLU A 364 -15.66 11.27 25.53
N VAL A 365 -15.65 10.00 25.11
CA VAL A 365 -16.87 9.17 25.02
C VAL A 365 -17.21 8.56 26.38
N LEU A 366 -16.24 8.01 27.10
CA LEU A 366 -16.48 7.30 28.36
C LEU A 366 -16.64 8.20 29.59
N LYS A 367 -16.26 9.49 29.51
CA LYS A 367 -16.46 10.45 30.62
C LYS A 367 -17.91 10.91 30.78
N ASP A 368 -18.70 10.83 29.70
CA ASP A 368 -20.08 11.29 29.65
C ASP A 368 -21.00 10.08 29.75
N GLU A 369 -21.86 10.06 30.77
CA GLU A 369 -22.70 8.91 31.07
C GLU A 369 -23.68 8.57 29.94
N GLU A 370 -24.17 9.58 29.21
CA GLU A 370 -25.12 9.39 28.10
C GLU A 370 -24.41 8.79 26.88
N LYS A 371 -23.22 9.31 26.55
CA LYS A 371 -22.39 8.81 25.44
C LYS A 371 -21.84 7.42 25.72
N ARG A 372 -21.46 7.15 26.98
CA ARG A 372 -21.01 5.84 27.44
C ARG A 372 -22.11 4.79 27.28
N GLN A 373 -23.34 5.09 27.69
CA GLN A 373 -24.48 4.17 27.54
C GLN A 373 -24.79 3.88 26.06
N GLN A 374 -24.72 4.88 25.19
CA GLN A 374 -24.92 4.69 23.75
C GLN A 374 -23.79 3.88 23.11
N TYR A 375 -22.54 4.12 23.53
CA TYR A 375 -21.39 3.33 23.12
C TYR A 375 -21.53 1.85 23.55
N ASP A 376 -21.96 1.62 24.80
CA ASP A 376 -22.20 0.27 25.34
C ASP A 376 -23.34 -0.45 24.62
N GLN A 377 -24.33 0.27 24.11
CA GLN A 377 -25.50 -0.28 23.41
C GLN A 377 -25.25 -0.56 21.92
N LEU A 378 -24.50 0.32 21.23
CA LEU A 378 -24.27 0.25 19.79
C LEU A 378 -23.01 -0.53 19.41
N GLY A 379 -22.06 -0.63 20.34
CA GLY A 379 -20.78 -1.27 20.11
C GLY A 379 -19.78 -0.39 19.34
N HIS A 380 -18.50 -0.71 19.51
CA HIS A 380 -17.38 0.08 19.00
C HIS A 380 -17.42 0.28 17.47
N GLU A 381 -17.78 -0.75 16.71
CA GLU A 381 -17.82 -0.71 15.24
C GLU A 381 -18.87 0.26 14.68
N ALA A 382 -20.02 0.40 15.35
CA ALA A 382 -21.06 1.34 14.94
C ALA A 382 -20.63 2.79 15.20
N PHE A 383 -19.90 3.01 16.29
CA PHE A 383 -19.38 4.33 16.68
C PHE A 383 -18.26 4.79 15.74
N GLU A 384 -17.35 3.91 15.31
CA GLU A 384 -16.30 4.20 14.32
C GLU A 384 -16.84 4.43 12.90
N ARG A 385 -17.93 3.76 12.48
CA ARG A 385 -18.59 4.04 11.19
C ARG A 385 -19.27 5.41 11.16
N ALA A 386 -19.97 5.78 12.24
CA ALA A 386 -20.46 7.14 12.41
C ALA A 386 -19.29 8.15 12.49
N GLY A 387 -18.15 7.66 12.98
CA GLY A 387 -16.82 8.27 13.00
C GLY A 387 -16.33 8.80 11.65
N ASN A 388 -16.37 7.92 10.66
CA ASN A 388 -15.65 8.09 9.40
C ASN A 388 -16.56 8.52 8.22
N GLY A 389 -17.85 8.77 8.47
CA GLY A 389 -18.79 9.28 7.47
C GLY A 389 -19.22 8.25 6.40
N GLU A 390 -18.99 6.97 6.63
CA GLU A 390 -19.31 5.89 5.70
C GLU A 390 -20.58 5.13 6.14
N GLY A 391 -21.74 5.60 5.66
CA GLY A 391 -23.02 4.90 5.84
C GLY A 391 -24.23 5.70 5.31
N PRO A 392 -25.25 5.04 4.72
CA PRO A 392 -26.46 5.73 4.28
C PRO A 392 -27.37 6.05 5.46
N GLY A 393 -27.41 7.31 5.88
CA GLY A 393 -28.55 7.92 6.58
C GLY A 393 -28.86 7.38 7.99
N PHE A 394 -27.87 6.94 8.75
CA PHE A 394 -28.06 6.62 10.17
C PHE A 394 -27.43 7.71 11.04
N ASP A 395 -28.27 8.51 11.69
CA ASP A 395 -27.92 9.57 12.64
C ASP A 395 -28.44 9.17 14.03
N PRO A 396 -27.63 8.55 14.91
CA PRO A 396 -28.08 8.02 16.20
C PRO A 396 -28.50 9.12 17.20
N PHE A 397 -28.21 10.38 16.91
CA PHE A 397 -28.42 11.53 17.81
C PHE A 397 -29.49 12.52 17.31
N GLY A 398 -30.15 12.19 16.20
CA GLY A 398 -31.22 13.01 15.62
C GLY A 398 -30.71 14.19 14.80
N ALA A 399 -31.54 14.58 13.83
CA ALA A 399 -31.22 15.54 12.77
C ALA A 399 -30.63 16.85 13.32
N GLY A 400 -29.31 16.97 13.23
CA GLY A 400 -28.57 18.17 13.62
C GLY A 400 -27.30 17.92 14.43
N PHE A 401 -27.00 16.68 14.82
CA PHE A 401 -25.81 16.35 15.59
C PHE A 401 -24.75 15.67 14.69
N ASN A 402 -23.76 16.45 14.23
CA ASN A 402 -22.56 15.92 13.57
C ASN A 402 -21.47 15.72 14.63
N PRO A 403 -21.13 14.48 15.05
CA PRO A 403 -20.16 14.22 16.13
C PRO A 403 -18.75 14.74 15.83
N PHE A 404 -18.47 15.03 14.55
CA PHE A 404 -17.19 15.57 14.08
C PHE A 404 -17.18 17.09 13.94
N GLN A 405 -18.34 17.76 13.84
CA GLN A 405 -18.33 19.22 13.77
C GLN A 405 -18.06 19.87 15.12
N ASP A 406 -18.47 19.27 16.23
CA ASP A 406 -18.24 19.86 17.56
C ASP A 406 -16.87 19.53 18.16
N ILE A 407 -16.20 18.46 17.73
CA ILE A 407 -14.79 18.19 18.11
C ILE A 407 -13.84 19.13 17.36
N PHE A 408 -14.12 19.43 16.08
CA PHE A 408 -13.34 20.40 15.30
C PHE A 408 -13.74 21.87 15.57
N ARG A 409 -14.93 22.14 16.13
CA ARG A 409 -15.34 23.50 16.56
C ARG A 409 -15.02 23.79 18.03
N ASN A 410 -14.98 22.80 18.92
CA ASN A 410 -14.52 22.98 20.31
C ASN A 410 -13.04 22.65 20.52
N ALA A 411 -12.23 22.85 19.47
CA ALA A 411 -10.81 23.17 19.62
C ALA A 411 -10.55 24.51 20.34
N ASP A 412 -11.58 25.15 20.90
CA ASP A 412 -11.51 26.37 21.69
C ASP A 412 -11.23 26.15 23.20
N ILE A 413 -11.09 24.91 23.68
CA ILE A 413 -10.68 24.64 25.07
C ILE A 413 -9.15 24.52 25.22
N PHE A 414 -8.43 24.08 24.17
CA PHE A 414 -6.96 24.03 24.18
C PHE A 414 -6.29 25.41 23.99
N ASN A 415 -7.05 26.44 23.62
CA ASN A 415 -6.56 27.82 23.50
C ASN A 415 -6.50 28.59 24.84
N ILE A 416 -6.88 27.98 25.97
CA ILE A 416 -6.84 28.66 27.29
C ILE A 416 -5.49 28.46 28.00
N PHE A 417 -4.74 27.39 27.68
CA PHE A 417 -3.48 27.06 28.37
C PHE A 417 -2.20 27.22 27.53
N ASN A 418 -2.31 27.34 26.20
CA ASN A 418 -1.18 27.69 25.35
C ASN A 418 -1.43 29.04 24.68
N ARG A 419 -0.93 30.12 25.27
CA ARG A 419 -0.65 31.32 24.49
C ARG A 419 0.46 30.95 23.50
N ASN A 420 0.10 30.46 22.31
CA ASN A 420 0.94 30.61 21.14
C ASN A 420 1.08 32.13 20.93
N MET A 421 2.13 32.71 21.49
CA MET A 421 2.51 34.09 21.20
C MET A 421 3.14 34.09 19.81
N GLY A 422 2.30 34.19 18.79
CA GLY A 422 2.71 34.19 17.39
C GLY A 422 1.50 34.16 16.45
N GLY A 423 1.73 34.56 15.21
CA GLY A 423 0.71 34.57 14.16
C GLY A 423 0.47 33.18 13.60
N GLU A 424 -0.69 32.97 12.99
CA GLU A 424 -1.07 31.66 12.42
C GLU A 424 -0.19 31.25 11.24
N ASP A 425 0.34 30.03 11.26
CA ASP A 425 1.04 29.44 10.12
C ASP A 425 0.05 29.03 9.03
N ILE A 426 0.33 29.36 7.77
CA ILE A 426 -0.56 29.12 6.64
C ILE A 426 0.04 28.08 5.70
N LYS A 427 -0.77 27.11 5.25
CA LYS A 427 -0.38 26.13 4.23
C LYS A 427 -1.20 26.31 2.96
N VAL A 428 -0.55 26.46 1.81
CA VAL A 428 -1.21 26.58 0.50
C VAL A 428 -0.54 25.67 -0.52
N SER A 429 -1.33 25.14 -1.48
CA SER A 429 -0.79 24.38 -2.60
C SER A 429 -0.73 25.22 -3.87
N VAL A 430 0.39 25.17 -4.59
CA VAL A 430 0.59 25.88 -5.86
C VAL A 430 0.88 24.87 -6.95
N GLU A 431 0.11 24.94 -8.03
CA GLU A 431 0.31 24.10 -9.20
C GLU A 431 1.34 24.72 -10.16
N LEU A 432 2.31 23.92 -10.58
CA LEU A 432 3.32 24.25 -11.58
C LEU A 432 3.18 23.31 -12.78
N SER A 433 3.39 23.84 -13.98
CA SER A 433 3.67 22.99 -15.14
C SER A 433 5.01 22.29 -14.98
N PHE A 434 5.18 21.18 -15.70
CA PHE A 434 6.45 20.45 -15.73
C PHE A 434 7.63 21.35 -16.10
N MET A 435 7.50 22.15 -17.15
CA MET A 435 8.57 23.06 -17.60
C MET A 435 8.88 24.18 -16.59
N GLU A 436 7.88 24.70 -15.88
CA GLU A 436 8.10 25.64 -14.77
C GLU A 436 8.90 25.01 -13.63
N ALA A 437 8.63 23.74 -13.31
CA ALA A 437 9.38 23.01 -12.29
C ALA A 437 10.83 22.72 -12.73
N VAL A 438 11.04 22.41 -14.01
CA VAL A 438 12.36 22.13 -14.59
C VAL A 438 13.24 23.38 -14.63
N HIS A 439 12.74 24.49 -15.17
CA HIS A 439 13.53 25.71 -15.36
C HIS A 439 13.51 26.65 -14.15
N GLY A 440 12.59 26.44 -13.22
CA GLY A 440 12.30 27.37 -12.13
C GLY A 440 11.43 28.52 -12.62
N CYS A 441 10.68 29.12 -11.70
CA CYS A 441 9.78 30.22 -12.03
C CYS A 441 9.57 31.13 -10.82
N THR A 442 9.07 32.33 -11.08
CA THR A 442 8.60 33.24 -10.02
C THR A 442 7.08 33.36 -10.13
N LYS A 443 6.34 33.02 -9.06
CA LYS A 443 4.89 33.17 -9.00
C LYS A 443 4.49 34.14 -7.88
N THR A 444 3.42 34.87 -8.11
CA THR A 444 2.83 35.77 -7.11
C THR A 444 1.59 35.11 -6.55
N LEU A 445 1.59 34.82 -5.24
CA LEU A 445 0.49 34.17 -4.55
C LEU A 445 -0.34 35.22 -3.82
N SER A 446 -1.66 35.09 -3.86
CA SER A 446 -2.58 35.86 -3.03
C SER A 446 -3.23 34.92 -2.03
N ILE A 447 -2.93 35.11 -0.75
CA ILE A 447 -3.43 34.25 0.34
C ILE A 447 -4.35 35.06 1.24
N LEU A 448 -5.45 34.47 1.70
CA LEU A 448 -6.33 35.10 2.68
C LEU A 448 -5.81 34.79 4.09
N THR A 449 -5.46 35.83 4.84
CA THR A 449 -4.84 35.71 6.17
C THR A 449 -5.31 36.82 7.09
N ASP A 450 -5.10 36.64 8.39
CA ASP A 450 -5.23 37.72 9.36
C ASP A 450 -4.15 38.77 9.12
N LEU A 451 -4.58 40.02 8.90
CA LEU A 451 -3.75 41.20 8.76
C LEU A 451 -3.97 42.11 9.97
N THR A 452 -2.93 42.85 10.37
CA THR A 452 -3.06 43.86 11.43
C THR A 452 -4.15 44.86 11.04
N CYS A 453 -5.06 45.16 11.97
CA CYS A 453 -6.13 46.10 11.67
C CYS A 453 -5.57 47.53 11.51
N ASP A 454 -5.63 48.06 10.29
CA ASP A 454 -5.15 49.40 9.95
C ASP A 454 -5.84 50.50 10.76
N THR A 455 -7.16 50.36 11.03
CA THR A 455 -7.94 51.39 11.74
C THR A 455 -7.49 51.62 13.19
N CYS A 456 -6.99 50.58 13.87
CA CYS A 456 -6.49 50.69 15.25
C CYS A 456 -5.00 50.41 15.40
N GLY A 457 -4.27 50.16 14.30
CA GLY A 457 -2.87 49.75 14.32
C GLY A 457 -2.61 48.51 15.17
N GLY A 458 -3.54 47.55 15.21
CA GLY A 458 -3.42 46.34 16.04
C GLY A 458 -3.71 46.52 17.54
N THR A 459 -4.10 47.70 18.03
CA THR A 459 -4.38 47.91 19.47
C THR A 459 -5.74 47.36 19.92
N GLY A 460 -6.68 47.13 18.99
CA GLY A 460 -8.03 46.61 19.26
C GLY A 460 -9.00 47.65 19.81
N VAL A 461 -8.52 48.88 20.04
CA VAL A 461 -9.29 49.99 20.59
C VAL A 461 -9.24 51.18 19.64
N PRO A 462 -10.24 52.08 19.64
CA PRO A 462 -10.17 53.29 18.82
C PRO A 462 -8.95 54.14 19.20
N PRO A 463 -8.27 54.79 18.22
CA PRO A 463 -7.14 55.67 18.50
C PRO A 463 -7.48 56.71 19.59
N GLY A 464 -6.60 56.87 20.59
CA GLY A 464 -6.78 57.81 21.70
C GLY A 464 -7.46 57.25 22.96
N THR A 465 -7.93 56.00 22.94
CA THR A 465 -8.56 55.34 24.11
C THR A 465 -7.50 54.94 25.15
N ARG A 466 -7.68 55.35 26.42
CA ARG A 466 -6.79 54.97 27.53
C ARG A 466 -7.40 53.83 28.36
N PRO A 467 -6.80 52.62 28.40
CA PRO A 467 -7.30 51.53 29.23
C PRO A 467 -7.16 51.85 30.73
N GLU A 468 -8.21 51.63 31.50
CA GLU A 468 -8.18 51.79 32.95
C GLU A 468 -7.67 50.50 33.63
N THR A 469 -6.90 50.63 34.70
CA THR A 469 -6.42 49.44 35.45
C THR A 469 -7.60 48.79 36.17
N CYS A 470 -7.76 47.47 36.04
CA CYS A 470 -8.84 46.74 36.68
C CYS A 470 -8.69 46.84 38.21
N LYS A 471 -9.61 47.56 38.87
CA LYS A 471 -9.58 47.80 40.32
C LYS A 471 -9.66 46.49 41.14
N ARG A 472 -10.31 45.45 40.61
CA ARG A 472 -10.56 44.18 41.30
C ARG A 472 -9.31 43.29 41.40
N CYS A 473 -8.51 43.20 40.35
CA CYS A 473 -7.24 42.45 40.35
C CYS A 473 -6.00 43.35 40.46
N ARG A 474 -6.18 44.67 40.53
CA ARG A 474 -5.12 45.68 40.54
C ARG A 474 -4.11 45.52 39.40
N GLY A 475 -4.59 45.14 38.21
CA GLY A 475 -3.73 44.94 37.04
C GLY A 475 -3.18 43.52 36.86
N SER A 476 -3.27 42.65 37.86
CA SER A 476 -2.67 41.30 37.79
C SER A 476 -3.42 40.30 36.90
N GLY A 477 -4.68 40.58 36.54
CA GLY A 477 -5.52 39.69 35.74
C GLY A 477 -6.05 38.46 36.49
N MET A 478 -5.52 38.16 37.68
CA MET A 478 -5.88 37.00 38.48
C MET A 478 -6.40 37.44 39.86
N ILE A 479 -7.25 36.61 40.47
CA ILE A 479 -7.71 36.76 41.85
C ILE A 479 -7.32 35.50 42.62
N VAL A 480 -6.77 35.68 43.82
CA VAL A 480 -6.39 34.58 44.69
C VAL A 480 -7.47 34.43 45.75
N SER A 481 -8.05 33.24 45.87
CA SER A 481 -9.04 32.88 46.88
C SER A 481 -8.44 31.84 47.82
N GLN A 482 -8.42 32.12 49.12
CA GLN A 482 -8.00 31.18 50.16
C GLN A 482 -9.24 30.51 50.75
N ASN A 483 -9.35 29.19 50.57
CA ASN A 483 -10.36 28.36 51.23
C ASN A 483 -9.64 27.28 52.04
N GLY A 484 -9.51 27.50 53.35
CA GLY A 484 -8.77 26.59 54.23
C GLY A 484 -7.27 26.55 53.89
N PRO A 485 -6.57 25.41 54.05
CA PRO A 485 -5.13 25.30 53.81
C PRO A 485 -4.73 25.36 52.33
N PHE A 486 -5.68 25.59 51.40
CA PHE A 486 -5.44 25.63 49.96
C PHE A 486 -5.71 27.03 49.39
N THR A 487 -4.72 27.56 48.66
CA THR A 487 -4.86 28.77 47.82
C THR A 487 -5.28 28.38 46.41
N LEU A 488 -6.41 28.89 45.95
CA LEU A 488 -6.89 28.73 44.58
C LEU A 488 -6.75 30.06 43.83
N GLN A 489 -5.97 30.07 42.75
CA GLN A 489 -5.86 31.23 41.86
C GLN A 489 -6.84 31.05 40.69
N SER A 490 -7.69 32.05 40.45
CA SER A 490 -8.64 32.04 39.34
C SER A 490 -8.58 33.35 38.54
N THR A 491 -9.02 33.31 37.28
CA THR A 491 -9.03 34.47 36.40
C THR A 491 -9.97 35.55 36.95
N CYS A 492 -9.52 36.80 36.97
CA CYS A 492 -10.33 37.91 37.45
C CYS A 492 -11.60 38.05 36.59
N PRO A 493 -12.81 37.88 37.16
CA PRO A 493 -14.06 37.90 36.39
C PRO A 493 -14.37 39.30 35.83
N ASN A 494 -13.76 40.35 36.39
CA ASN A 494 -14.04 41.73 36.01
C ASN A 494 -13.18 42.25 34.83
N CYS A 495 -12.10 41.55 34.49
CA CYS A 495 -11.29 41.89 33.31
C CYS A 495 -10.97 40.66 32.43
N GLY A 496 -11.54 39.50 32.74
CA GLY A 496 -11.32 38.26 32.00
C GLY A 496 -9.85 37.86 31.87
N GLY A 497 -8.99 38.26 32.82
CA GLY A 497 -7.54 37.99 32.76
C GLY A 497 -6.68 39.10 32.17
N ALA A 498 -7.27 40.13 31.54
CA ALA A 498 -6.52 41.17 30.82
C ALA A 498 -5.83 42.21 31.73
N GLY A 499 -6.17 42.29 33.01
CA GLY A 499 -5.64 43.28 33.97
C GLY A 499 -6.10 44.72 33.75
N LYS A 500 -6.62 45.05 32.57
CA LYS A 500 -7.13 46.38 32.19
C LYS A 500 -8.59 46.29 31.71
N ILE A 501 -9.34 47.37 31.86
CA ILE A 501 -10.73 47.51 31.42
C ILE A 501 -10.77 48.61 30.36
N VAL A 502 -11.37 48.32 29.21
CA VAL A 502 -11.54 49.27 28.11
C VAL A 502 -13.03 49.52 27.90
N SER A 503 -13.42 50.79 27.76
CA SER A 503 -14.82 51.21 27.59
C SER A 503 -15.34 51.11 26.15
N SER A 504 -14.46 51.06 25.13
CA SER A 504 -14.86 50.95 23.74
C SER A 504 -13.87 50.16 22.89
N PHE A 505 -14.39 49.35 21.96
CA PHE A 505 -13.62 48.52 21.04
C PHE A 505 -13.56 49.13 19.64
N CYS A 506 -12.49 48.85 18.90
CA CYS A 506 -12.37 49.27 17.51
C CYS A 506 -13.52 48.69 16.69
N LYS A 507 -14.21 49.52 15.90
CA LYS A 507 -15.37 49.10 15.09
C LYS A 507 -14.98 48.12 13.97
N SER A 508 -13.82 48.32 13.34
CA SER A 508 -13.35 47.52 12.20
C SER A 508 -12.97 46.09 12.58
N CYS A 509 -12.20 45.90 13.66
CA CYS A 509 -11.80 44.56 14.12
C CYS A 509 -12.62 44.02 15.30
N LYS A 510 -13.59 44.80 15.81
CA LYS A 510 -14.44 44.46 16.97
C LYS A 510 -13.64 44.02 18.20
N GLY A 511 -12.49 44.65 18.44
CA GLY A 511 -11.59 44.30 19.55
C GLY A 511 -10.59 43.18 19.27
N LYS A 512 -10.69 42.47 18.13
CA LYS A 512 -9.82 41.33 17.78
C LYS A 512 -8.43 41.70 17.26
N ARG A 513 -8.13 42.99 17.05
CA ARG A 513 -6.82 43.53 16.62
C ARG A 513 -6.38 43.17 15.19
N VAL A 514 -6.91 42.11 14.60
CA VAL A 514 -6.68 41.69 13.22
C VAL A 514 -7.96 41.70 12.38
N VAL A 515 -7.81 41.73 11.06
CA VAL A 515 -8.88 41.62 10.05
C VAL A 515 -8.44 40.64 8.95
N LYS A 516 -9.36 39.80 8.46
CA LYS A 516 -9.06 38.90 7.34
C LYS A 516 -8.94 39.68 6.03
N GLY A 517 -7.85 39.48 5.30
CA GLY A 517 -7.63 40.12 4.01
C GLY A 517 -6.62 39.37 3.13
N PRO A 518 -6.54 39.72 1.83
CA PRO A 518 -5.58 39.13 0.92
C PRO A 518 -4.18 39.70 1.17
N LYS A 519 -3.19 38.81 1.29
CA LYS A 519 -1.76 39.14 1.37
C LYS A 519 -1.06 38.56 0.15
N THR A 520 -0.33 39.42 -0.56
CA THR A 520 0.41 39.02 -1.75
C THR A 520 1.84 38.65 -1.40
N VAL A 521 2.28 37.44 -1.77
CA VAL A 521 3.61 36.92 -1.48
C VAL A 521 4.27 36.44 -2.77
N LYS A 522 5.52 36.87 -3.00
CA LYS A 522 6.33 36.44 -4.15
C LYS A 522 7.03 35.12 -3.81
N LEU A 523 6.68 34.06 -4.53
CA LEU A 523 7.30 32.74 -4.46
C LEU A 523 8.35 32.60 -5.56
N ASN A 524 9.61 32.42 -5.16
CA ASN A 524 10.68 32.07 -6.09
C ASN A 524 10.92 30.56 -6.03
N VAL A 525 10.57 29.86 -7.10
CA VAL A 525 10.76 28.42 -7.26
C VAL A 525 12.06 28.17 -8.00
N MET A 526 12.97 27.41 -7.38
CA MET A 526 14.24 27.04 -8.00
C MET A 526 14.04 25.98 -9.08
N ALA A 527 14.93 25.98 -10.08
CA ALA A 527 14.98 24.96 -11.12
C ALA A 527 15.20 23.57 -10.50
N GLY A 528 14.43 22.59 -10.99
CA GLY A 528 14.51 21.19 -10.55
C GLY A 528 13.70 20.85 -9.29
N VAL A 529 12.75 21.70 -8.88
CA VAL A 529 11.86 21.43 -7.72
C VAL A 529 11.07 20.13 -7.92
N ASP A 530 10.91 19.34 -6.86
CA ASP A 530 10.16 18.07 -6.90
C ASP A 530 8.65 18.27 -6.64
N ASN A 531 7.86 17.25 -6.98
CA ASN A 531 6.43 17.22 -6.65
C ASN A 531 6.23 17.00 -5.14
N ASN A 532 5.22 17.65 -4.56
CA ASN A 532 4.91 17.69 -3.12
C ASN A 532 6.00 18.32 -2.24
N GLU A 533 6.98 19.02 -2.83
CA GLU A 533 7.97 19.76 -2.06
C GLU A 533 7.34 20.99 -1.38
N THR A 534 7.70 21.25 -0.11
CA THR A 534 7.17 22.39 0.64
C THR A 534 8.22 23.49 0.80
N ILE A 535 7.91 24.68 0.31
CA ILE A 535 8.74 25.89 0.44
C ILE A 535 8.20 26.74 1.59
N LYS A 536 9.04 26.95 2.61
CA LYS A 536 8.74 27.83 3.75
C LYS A 536 9.12 29.28 3.44
N ILE A 537 8.17 30.20 3.53
CA ILE A 537 8.38 31.64 3.46
C ILE A 537 8.16 32.22 4.85
N PRO A 538 9.23 32.61 5.55
CA PRO A 538 9.12 33.04 6.94
C PRO A 538 8.29 34.32 7.08
N ARG A 539 7.60 34.46 8.21
CA ARG A 539 6.80 35.66 8.60
C ARG A 539 5.73 36.08 7.59
N SER A 540 5.35 35.16 6.70
CA SER A 540 4.44 35.42 5.58
C SER A 540 3.03 34.88 5.80
N GLY A 541 2.77 34.21 6.92
CA GLY A 541 1.45 33.80 7.41
C GLY A 541 0.69 34.93 8.13
N GLY A 542 -0.09 34.56 9.14
CA GLY A 542 -0.96 35.39 9.95
C GLY A 542 -0.24 36.48 10.73
N ALA A 543 -0.88 37.65 10.86
CA ALA A 543 -0.38 38.74 11.67
C ALA A 543 -0.47 38.40 13.16
N ASP A 544 0.57 38.78 13.91
CA ASP A 544 0.63 38.68 15.36
C ASP A 544 0.63 40.08 15.98
N PRO A 545 -0.53 40.56 16.45
CA PRO A 545 -0.64 41.87 17.07
C PRO A 545 0.00 41.95 18.47
N ASP A 546 0.28 40.82 19.13
CA ASP A 546 0.73 40.77 20.53
C ASP A 546 2.26 40.60 20.67
N GLY A 547 2.90 39.82 19.79
CA GLY A 547 4.32 39.47 19.88
C GLY A 547 5.20 39.94 18.72
N ASN A 548 4.63 40.58 17.68
CA ASN A 548 5.33 40.95 16.44
C ASN A 548 6.08 39.76 15.78
N GLN A 549 5.54 38.55 15.95
CA GLN A 549 6.01 37.33 15.30
C GLN A 549 4.92 36.78 14.37
N PRO A 550 4.78 37.32 13.15
CA PRO A 550 3.84 36.76 12.18
C PRO A 550 4.16 35.30 11.90
N GLY A 551 3.13 34.49 11.67
CA GLY A 551 3.28 33.08 11.30
C GLY A 551 4.02 32.91 9.97
N ASP A 552 4.38 31.68 9.65
CA ASP A 552 5.07 31.31 8.44
C ASP A 552 4.10 30.82 7.34
N LEU A 553 4.48 30.99 6.07
CA LEU A 553 3.73 30.46 4.94
C LEU A 553 4.44 29.23 4.38
N TYR A 554 3.78 28.09 4.36
CA TYR A 554 4.25 26.86 3.74
C TYR A 554 3.54 26.66 2.41
N VAL A 555 4.31 26.68 1.34
CA VAL A 555 3.81 26.51 -0.03
C VAL A 555 4.18 25.12 -0.52
N MET A 556 3.19 24.24 -0.66
CA MET A 556 3.36 22.91 -1.22
C MET A 556 3.25 22.95 -2.74
N ILE A 557 4.29 22.52 -3.44
CA ILE A 557 4.37 22.49 -4.89
C ILE A 557 3.69 21.24 -5.42
N LYS A 558 2.76 21.40 -6.36
CA LYS A 558 2.19 20.31 -7.14
C LYS A 558 2.60 20.46 -8.60
N VAL A 559 3.36 19.50 -9.12
CA VAL A 559 3.81 19.53 -10.52
C VAL A 559 2.84 18.72 -11.37
N ARG A 560 2.31 19.33 -12.42
CA ARG A 560 1.45 18.66 -13.40
C ARG A 560 2.27 17.69 -14.25
N GLU A 561 1.70 16.53 -14.53
CA GLU A 561 2.26 15.55 -15.47
C GLU A 561 2.39 16.13 -16.88
N ASP A 562 3.46 15.77 -17.57
CA ASP A 562 3.72 16.19 -18.95
C ASP A 562 3.43 15.05 -19.93
N PRO A 563 2.78 15.31 -21.07
CA PRO A 563 2.43 14.27 -22.04
C PRO A 563 3.62 13.69 -22.80
N VAL A 564 4.76 14.39 -22.83
CA VAL A 564 5.98 13.98 -23.54
C VAL A 564 7.01 13.44 -22.56
N PHE A 565 7.22 14.13 -21.44
CA PHE A 565 8.27 13.82 -20.48
C PHE A 565 7.73 13.15 -19.22
N ARG A 566 8.23 11.96 -18.92
CA ARG A 566 8.03 11.29 -17.63
C ARG A 566 9.25 11.51 -16.74
N ARG A 567 9.05 12.01 -15.52
CA ARG A 567 10.15 12.29 -14.58
C ARG A 567 10.38 11.12 -13.62
N GLU A 568 11.64 10.77 -13.44
CA GLU A 568 12.11 9.82 -12.43
C GLU A 568 13.31 10.46 -11.69
N GLY A 569 13.01 11.17 -10.60
CA GLY A 569 14.01 11.98 -9.89
C GLY A 569 14.58 13.11 -10.75
N ALA A 570 15.89 13.08 -11.00
CA ALA A 570 16.57 14.03 -11.89
C ALA A 570 16.55 13.59 -13.36
N ASP A 571 16.16 12.34 -13.64
CA ASP A 571 16.15 11.78 -14.99
C ASP A 571 14.76 11.97 -15.63
N ILE A 572 14.74 11.99 -16.97
CA ILE A 572 13.50 12.10 -17.75
C ILE A 572 13.41 10.99 -18.80
N HIS A 573 12.20 10.56 -19.10
CA HIS A 573 11.92 9.45 -19.99
C HIS A 573 10.96 9.92 -21.08
N VAL A 574 11.30 9.66 -22.33
CA VAL A 574 10.50 10.01 -23.51
C VAL A 574 10.31 8.79 -24.40
N ASP A 575 9.12 8.65 -24.99
CA ASP A 575 8.85 7.60 -25.97
C ASP A 575 9.06 8.13 -27.39
N ALA A 576 10.00 7.54 -28.11
CA ALA A 576 10.25 7.84 -29.50
C ALA A 576 9.67 6.76 -30.41
N VAL A 577 8.79 7.16 -31.33
CA VAL A 577 8.14 6.23 -32.25
C VAL A 577 9.00 6.01 -33.49
N LEU A 578 9.34 4.75 -33.78
CA LEU A 578 10.07 4.33 -34.96
C LEU A 578 9.15 3.63 -35.95
N THR A 579 9.37 3.84 -37.25
CA THR A 579 8.78 2.96 -38.27
C THR A 579 9.51 1.62 -38.32
N ILE A 580 8.86 0.57 -38.83
CA ILE A 580 9.48 -0.75 -39.05
C ILE A 580 10.78 -0.60 -39.87
N SER A 581 10.74 0.19 -40.94
CA SER A 581 11.91 0.40 -41.81
C SER A 581 13.07 1.06 -41.06
N GLN A 582 12.81 2.06 -40.21
CA GLN A 582 13.85 2.71 -39.40
C GLN A 582 14.42 1.77 -38.33
N ALA A 583 13.60 0.91 -37.74
CA ALA A 583 14.05 -0.09 -36.77
C ALA A 583 14.97 -1.13 -37.43
N ILE A 584 14.62 -1.60 -38.63
CA ILE A 584 15.38 -2.61 -39.38
C ILE A 584 16.65 -2.01 -39.99
N LEU A 585 16.52 -0.92 -40.75
CA LEU A 585 17.61 -0.34 -41.56
C LEU A 585 18.46 0.66 -40.78
N GLY A 586 18.00 1.11 -39.62
CA GLY A 586 18.59 2.23 -38.90
C GLY A 586 18.25 3.58 -39.56
N GLY A 587 18.79 4.66 -39.02
CA GLY A 587 18.56 6.00 -39.51
C GLY A 587 18.76 7.05 -38.41
N THR A 588 18.03 8.15 -38.50
CA THR A 588 18.02 9.20 -37.48
C THR A 588 16.60 9.66 -37.20
N ILE A 589 16.31 9.99 -35.96
CA ILE A 589 15.04 10.58 -35.54
C ILE A 589 15.28 11.86 -34.74
N GLN A 590 14.29 12.75 -34.71
CA GLN A 590 14.28 13.90 -33.81
C GLN A 590 13.62 13.49 -32.50
N VAL A 591 14.28 13.79 -31.38
CA VAL A 591 13.77 13.53 -30.04
C VAL A 591 13.70 14.85 -29.28
N PRO A 592 12.54 15.20 -28.70
CA PRO A 592 12.39 16.43 -27.92
C PRO A 592 13.15 16.32 -26.60
N THR A 593 13.94 17.34 -26.27
CA THR A 593 14.61 17.46 -24.96
C THR A 593 14.13 18.72 -24.23
N LEU A 594 14.49 18.88 -22.96
CA LEU A 594 14.16 20.08 -22.16
C LEU A 594 14.74 21.40 -22.73
N THR A 595 15.68 21.31 -23.68
CA THR A 595 16.37 22.47 -24.28
C THR A 595 16.10 22.63 -25.79
N GLY A 596 15.23 21.79 -26.35
CA GLY A 596 14.94 21.71 -27.79
C GLY A 596 15.22 20.32 -28.38
N ASP A 597 14.89 20.14 -29.65
CA ASP A 597 14.99 18.82 -30.30
C ASP A 597 16.44 18.43 -30.59
N VAL A 598 16.75 17.15 -30.42
CA VAL A 598 18.06 16.56 -30.70
C VAL A 598 17.90 15.38 -31.67
N VAL A 599 18.81 15.32 -32.65
CA VAL A 599 18.89 14.19 -33.60
C VAL A 599 19.55 12.99 -32.91
N VAL A 600 18.82 11.88 -32.82
CA VAL A 600 19.30 10.61 -32.27
C VAL A 600 19.47 9.59 -33.40
N LYS A 601 20.66 8.95 -33.44
CA LYS A 601 20.97 7.89 -34.40
C LYS A 601 20.36 6.56 -33.96
N VAL A 602 19.54 5.97 -34.82
CA VAL A 602 18.93 4.64 -34.67
C VAL A 602 19.84 3.62 -35.34
N ARG A 603 20.23 2.57 -34.60
CA ARG A 603 21.08 1.50 -35.15
C ARG A 603 20.24 0.50 -35.96
N PRO A 604 20.77 -0.08 -37.04
CA PRO A 604 20.08 -1.18 -37.73
C PRO A 604 19.78 -2.34 -36.76
N GLY A 605 18.59 -2.93 -36.88
CA GLY A 605 18.12 -4.02 -36.01
C GLY A 605 17.68 -3.60 -34.60
N THR A 606 17.36 -2.32 -34.38
CA THR A 606 16.87 -1.81 -33.09
C THR A 606 15.55 -2.50 -32.70
N GLN A 607 15.49 -3.07 -31.50
CA GLN A 607 14.32 -3.81 -31.02
C GLN A 607 13.30 -2.90 -30.30
N PRO A 608 12.00 -3.23 -30.31
CA PRO A 608 11.00 -2.53 -29.48
C PRO A 608 11.37 -2.58 -27.99
N GLY A 609 11.26 -1.45 -27.29
CA GLY A 609 11.63 -1.33 -25.87
C GLY A 609 13.12 -1.15 -25.61
N GLN A 610 13.96 -1.22 -26.65
CA GLN A 610 15.37 -0.82 -26.53
C GLN A 610 15.46 0.68 -26.23
N LYS A 611 16.35 1.06 -25.31
CA LYS A 611 16.53 2.45 -24.88
C LYS A 611 17.89 3.01 -25.22
N VAL A 612 17.95 4.32 -25.44
CA VAL A 612 19.18 5.10 -25.59
C VAL A 612 19.21 6.19 -24.52
N VAL A 613 20.39 6.43 -23.96
CA VAL A 613 20.59 7.43 -22.91
C VAL A 613 21.29 8.65 -23.50
N LEU A 614 20.65 9.80 -23.39
CA LEU A 614 21.23 11.10 -23.68
C LEU A 614 21.76 11.68 -22.36
N ARG A 615 23.08 11.60 -22.19
CA ARG A 615 23.72 11.99 -20.93
C ARG A 615 23.61 13.50 -20.68
N LYS A 616 23.37 13.89 -19.43
CA LYS A 616 23.25 15.29 -18.97
C LYS A 616 22.14 16.08 -19.67
N LYS A 617 21.11 15.39 -20.15
CA LYS A 617 19.93 16.00 -20.80
C LYS A 617 18.67 15.98 -19.95
N GLY A 618 18.73 15.43 -18.74
CA GLY A 618 17.68 15.48 -17.74
C GLY A 618 17.68 16.77 -16.92
N ILE A 619 16.99 16.70 -15.77
CA ILE A 619 16.71 17.85 -14.92
C ILE A 619 17.97 18.23 -14.12
N LYS A 620 18.16 19.53 -13.91
CA LYS A 620 19.25 20.03 -13.07
C LYS A 620 19.03 19.61 -11.62
N VAL A 621 20.04 18.99 -11.01
CA VAL A 621 20.00 18.62 -9.59
C VAL A 621 20.16 19.86 -8.73
N ARG A 622 19.35 19.98 -7.67
CA ARG A 622 19.38 21.12 -6.76
C ARG A 622 20.75 21.29 -6.10
N ASN A 623 21.20 22.54 -5.99
CA ASN A 623 22.49 22.92 -5.39
C ASN A 623 23.73 22.24 -6.01
N SER A 624 23.60 21.68 -7.21
CA SER A 624 24.69 21.07 -7.96
C SER A 624 24.75 21.64 -9.38
N PHE A 625 25.91 21.50 -10.01
CA PHE A 625 26.10 21.74 -11.44
C PHE A 625 25.79 20.49 -12.28
N SER A 626 25.40 19.38 -11.64
CA SER A 626 25.02 18.14 -12.30
C SER A 626 23.61 18.16 -12.86
N PHE A 627 23.43 17.48 -13.98
CA PHE A 627 22.16 17.23 -14.64
C PHE A 627 21.91 15.72 -14.65
N GLY A 628 20.64 15.32 -14.54
CA GLY A 628 20.25 13.94 -14.83
C GLY A 628 20.36 13.61 -16.31
N ASP A 629 19.96 12.40 -16.66
CA ASP A 629 19.99 11.86 -18.01
C ASP A 629 18.57 11.78 -18.62
N GLU A 630 18.52 11.76 -19.95
CA GLU A 630 17.26 11.53 -20.68
C GLU A 630 17.28 10.13 -21.32
N TYR A 631 16.26 9.33 -21.01
CA TYR A 631 16.07 7.98 -21.53
C TYR A 631 15.05 8.00 -22.65
N VAL A 632 15.51 7.71 -23.86
CA VAL A 632 14.69 7.59 -25.06
C VAL A 632 14.30 6.13 -25.24
N HIS A 633 13.02 5.83 -25.12
CA HIS A 633 12.47 4.48 -25.30
C HIS A 633 11.94 4.33 -26.72
N PHE A 634 12.47 3.36 -27.48
CA PHE A 634 12.02 3.16 -28.85
C PHE A 634 10.79 2.26 -28.91
N ASN A 635 9.69 2.81 -29.43
CA ASN A 635 8.47 2.07 -29.72
C ASN A 635 8.30 1.93 -31.24
N VAL A 636 8.24 0.70 -31.75
CA VAL A 636 8.06 0.47 -33.18
C VAL A 636 6.57 0.50 -33.52
N SER A 637 6.18 1.43 -34.38
CA SER A 637 4.83 1.56 -34.91
C SER A 637 4.70 0.76 -36.21
N ILE A 638 3.74 -0.16 -36.22
CA ILE A 638 3.38 -0.99 -37.37
C ILE A 638 2.22 -0.30 -38.09
N PRO A 639 2.36 0.06 -39.38
CA PRO A 639 1.28 0.69 -40.13
C PRO A 639 0.07 -0.25 -40.22
N THR A 640 -1.13 0.27 -39.97
CA THR A 640 -2.39 -0.51 -40.01
C THR A 640 -2.90 -0.72 -41.42
N ASN A 641 -2.57 0.19 -42.34
CA ASN A 641 -2.94 0.13 -43.74
C ASN A 641 -1.68 0.13 -44.61
N LEU A 642 -1.63 -0.78 -45.58
CA LEU A 642 -0.53 -0.91 -46.54
C LEU A 642 -1.09 -0.73 -47.95
N THR A 643 -0.35 -0.03 -48.80
CA THR A 643 -0.61 -0.01 -50.24
C THR A 643 -0.32 -1.39 -50.84
N GLU A 644 -0.89 -1.67 -52.01
CA GLU A 644 -0.69 -2.96 -52.70
C GLU A 644 0.79 -3.28 -52.91
N ARG A 645 1.57 -2.27 -53.35
CA ARG A 645 3.02 -2.41 -53.51
C ARG A 645 3.74 -2.70 -52.19
N GLN A 646 3.35 -2.06 -51.09
CA GLN A 646 3.97 -2.31 -49.78
C GLN A 646 3.66 -3.71 -49.26
N ARG A 647 2.44 -4.21 -49.47
CA ARG A 647 2.05 -5.59 -49.12
C ARG A 647 2.93 -6.60 -49.86
N GLN A 648 3.07 -6.43 -51.18
CA GLN A 648 3.90 -7.32 -52.01
C GLN A 648 5.35 -7.39 -51.50
N LEU A 649 5.95 -6.24 -51.15
CA LEU A 649 7.32 -6.18 -50.62
C LEU A 649 7.47 -6.90 -49.26
N ILE A 650 6.47 -6.78 -48.39
CA ILE A 650 6.47 -7.48 -47.09
C ILE A 650 6.28 -8.99 -47.27
N GLU A 651 5.45 -9.42 -48.22
CA GLU A 651 5.28 -10.83 -48.57
C GLU A 651 6.56 -11.45 -49.15
N GLU A 652 7.29 -10.70 -49.99
CA GLU A 652 8.62 -11.12 -50.47
C GLU A 652 9.62 -11.23 -49.33
N PHE A 653 9.67 -10.23 -48.43
CA PHE A 653 10.53 -10.28 -47.25
C PHE A 653 10.21 -11.49 -46.35
N ALA A 654 8.94 -11.80 -46.13
CA ALA A 654 8.51 -12.96 -45.35
C ALA A 654 8.93 -14.31 -45.96
N LYS A 655 8.97 -14.42 -47.30
CA LYS A 655 9.48 -15.62 -47.98
C LYS A 655 10.98 -15.83 -47.73
N GLU A 656 11.76 -14.76 -47.75
CA GLU A 656 13.20 -14.81 -47.44
C GLU A 656 13.47 -15.18 -45.96
N GLU A 657 12.62 -14.74 -45.02
CA GLU A 657 12.72 -15.15 -43.61
C GLU A 657 12.50 -16.66 -43.42
N GLN A 658 11.51 -17.24 -44.13
CA GLN A 658 11.24 -18.69 -44.08
C GLN A 658 12.41 -19.52 -44.64
N GLY A 659 13.12 -19.01 -45.64
CA GLY A 659 14.32 -19.64 -46.19
C GLY A 659 15.48 -19.79 -45.19
N LYS A 660 15.57 -18.91 -44.17
CA LYS A 660 16.59 -18.98 -43.12
C LYS A 660 16.18 -19.85 -41.92
N MET A 661 14.90 -19.87 -41.55
CA MET A 661 14.38 -20.70 -40.45
C MET A 661 14.54 -22.21 -40.72
N ILE A 662 14.43 -22.67 -41.97
CA ILE A 662 14.52 -24.10 -42.33
C ILE A 662 15.96 -24.66 -42.17
N ARG A 663 17.01 -23.82 -42.22
CA ARG A 663 18.39 -24.27 -41.99
C ARG A 663 18.80 -24.38 -40.51
N GLY A 664 18.09 -23.71 -39.60
CA GLY A 664 18.39 -23.72 -38.16
C GLY A 664 17.58 -24.74 -37.34
N LEU A 665 16.48 -25.28 -37.88
CA LEU A 665 15.51 -26.09 -37.14
C LEU A 665 15.57 -27.60 -37.42
N LEU A 666 16.59 -28.09 -38.14
CA LEU A 666 16.78 -29.53 -38.40
C LEU A 666 17.77 -30.21 -37.42
N GLN A 667 17.91 -29.67 -36.21
CA GLN A 667 18.47 -30.42 -35.08
C GLN A 667 17.53 -30.24 -33.88
N GLU A 668 16.98 -31.37 -33.44
CA GLU A 668 16.09 -31.53 -32.29
C GLU A 668 14.67 -30.97 -32.44
N TYR A 669 13.75 -31.80 -32.93
CA TYR A 669 12.44 -31.96 -32.30
C TYR A 669 11.78 -33.24 -32.85
N GLN A 670 11.96 -34.36 -32.16
CA GLN A 670 11.11 -35.55 -32.30
C GLN A 670 10.31 -35.75 -31.01
N VAL A 671 8.98 -35.62 -31.19
CA VAL A 671 7.89 -36.36 -30.52
C VAL A 671 7.74 -36.23 -29.00
N GLU A 672 6.66 -35.59 -28.56
CA GLU A 672 5.56 -36.31 -27.89
C GLU A 672 4.29 -35.47 -27.84
N SER A 673 3.27 -36.00 -28.51
CA SER A 673 1.94 -35.44 -28.70
C SER A 673 0.93 -36.41 -28.13
N THR A 674 0.15 -36.01 -27.12
CA THR A 674 -1.26 -36.40 -26.94
C THR A 674 -1.82 -35.62 -25.74
N GLY A 675 -2.96 -34.95 -25.92
CA GLY A 675 -3.62 -34.23 -24.84
C GLY A 675 -4.83 -33.39 -25.25
N CYS A 676 -4.79 -32.70 -26.41
CA CYS A 676 -5.90 -31.82 -26.83
C CYS A 676 -6.75 -32.39 -28.00
N SER A 677 -6.68 -33.70 -28.30
CA SER A 677 -7.35 -34.30 -29.49
C SER A 677 -8.64 -35.11 -29.26
N MET A 678 -9.14 -35.31 -28.03
CA MET A 678 -10.40 -36.06 -27.83
C MET A 678 -11.66 -35.20 -27.66
N LEU A 679 -11.57 -33.96 -27.18
CA LEU A 679 -12.75 -33.11 -26.93
C LEU A 679 -13.29 -32.40 -28.18
N GLN A 680 -12.43 -32.07 -29.14
CA GLN A 680 -12.85 -31.44 -30.41
C GLN A 680 -13.54 -32.42 -31.37
N ALA A 681 -13.32 -33.74 -31.21
CA ALA A 681 -13.98 -34.77 -32.02
C ALA A 681 -15.46 -34.97 -31.60
N PHE A 682 -15.77 -34.85 -30.30
CA PHE A 682 -17.13 -35.07 -29.79
C PHE A 682 -18.10 -33.94 -30.12
N HIS A 683 -17.63 -32.68 -30.11
CA HIS A 683 -18.48 -31.52 -30.47
C HIS A 683 -18.75 -31.40 -31.97
N ARG A 684 -17.84 -31.87 -32.84
CA ARG A 684 -18.08 -31.90 -34.30
C ARG A 684 -19.09 -32.97 -34.74
N GLN A 685 -19.20 -34.10 -34.03
CA GLN A 685 -20.18 -35.14 -34.37
C GLN A 685 -21.61 -34.79 -33.94
N LYS A 686 -21.82 -34.12 -32.80
CA LYS A 686 -23.17 -33.70 -32.38
C LYS A 686 -23.76 -32.59 -33.25
N LYS A 687 -22.94 -31.64 -33.73
CA LYS A 687 -23.40 -30.53 -34.59
C LYS A 687 -23.73 -30.99 -36.02
N LYS A 688 -23.03 -32.00 -36.55
CA LYS A 688 -23.38 -32.61 -37.85
C LYS A 688 -24.67 -33.42 -37.82
N ARG A 689 -25.01 -34.07 -36.70
CA ARG A 689 -26.22 -34.90 -36.59
C ARG A 689 -27.52 -34.09 -36.45
N LEU A 690 -27.44 -32.83 -36.01
CA LEU A 690 -28.58 -31.91 -35.89
C LEU A 690 -28.83 -31.04 -37.13
N ILE A 691 -27.85 -30.90 -38.03
CA ILE A 691 -27.99 -30.11 -39.27
C ILE A 691 -28.47 -30.98 -40.45
N LEU A 692 -28.30 -32.31 -40.36
CA LEU A 692 -28.75 -33.26 -41.39
C LEU A 692 -30.22 -33.72 -41.21
N SER A 693 -30.89 -33.43 -40.09
CA SER A 693 -32.30 -33.81 -39.88
C SER A 693 -33.32 -32.74 -40.30
N SER A 694 -32.87 -31.57 -40.79
CA SER A 694 -33.74 -30.44 -41.13
C SER A 694 -33.66 -30.01 -42.60
N LEU A 695 -33.04 -30.81 -43.48
CA LEU A 695 -32.87 -30.50 -44.91
C LEU A 695 -33.36 -31.63 -45.87
N GLU A 696 -34.04 -32.67 -45.36
CA GLU A 696 -34.60 -33.76 -46.18
C GLU A 696 -36.14 -33.84 -46.11
N ALA A 697 -36.82 -32.70 -46.03
CA ALA A 697 -38.27 -32.64 -46.16
C ALA A 697 -38.67 -31.46 -47.03
N GLU A 698 -38.48 -31.59 -48.35
CA GLU A 698 -39.45 -31.18 -49.39
C GLU A 698 -38.84 -31.39 -50.79
N ASN A 699 -39.60 -32.09 -51.64
CA ASN A 699 -39.46 -32.30 -53.09
C ASN A 699 -38.66 -33.54 -53.56
N PHE A 700 -39.36 -34.67 -53.74
CA PHE A 700 -39.61 -35.30 -55.06
C PHE A 700 -40.44 -36.62 -54.92
N TRP A 701 -41.70 -36.59 -55.38
CA TRP A 701 -42.48 -37.71 -55.94
C TRP A 701 -43.05 -37.15 -57.26
N PRO A 702 -43.20 -37.90 -58.39
CA PRO A 702 -44.15 -39.02 -58.43
C PRO A 702 -43.81 -40.14 -59.44
N SER A 703 -44.49 -41.29 -59.35
CA SER A 703 -45.18 -41.93 -60.50
C SER A 703 -45.77 -43.29 -60.10
N ASN A 704 -47.11 -43.42 -60.13
CA ASN A 704 -47.79 -44.21 -61.16
C ASN A 704 -49.26 -44.47 -60.83
N LYS A 705 -50.07 -44.27 -61.86
CA LYS A 705 -51.49 -44.59 -62.06
C LYS A 705 -51.47 -45.18 -63.49
N ILE A 706 -52.06 -46.30 -63.88
CA ILE A 706 -53.33 -46.96 -63.55
C ILE A 706 -53.31 -48.36 -64.19
N LYS A 707 -53.89 -49.37 -63.54
CA LYS A 707 -54.99 -50.20 -64.11
C LYS A 707 -55.68 -51.04 -63.02
N PHE A 708 -57.00 -50.89 -62.99
CA PHE A 708 -58.01 -51.62 -62.20
C PHE A 708 -58.25 -53.02 -62.78
N PHE A 709 -58.57 -54.01 -61.94
CA PHE A 709 -59.95 -54.45 -61.66
C PHE A 709 -59.95 -55.58 -60.59
N THR A 710 -60.96 -55.51 -59.72
CA THR A 710 -61.44 -56.46 -58.69
C THR A 710 -62.04 -57.75 -59.26
N PRO A 711 -62.43 -58.74 -58.43
CA PRO A 711 -62.08 -59.03 -57.03
C PRO A 711 -60.98 -60.08 -56.89
#